data_AF-A0AAW2YYW1-F1
#
_entry.id   AF-A0AAW2YYW1-F1
#
_cell.length_a   1.000
_cell.length_b   1.000
_cell.length_c   1.000
_cell.angle_alpha   90.00
_cell.angle_beta   90.00
_cell.angle_gamma   90.00
#
_symmetry.space_group_name_H-M   'P 1'
#
loop_
_entity.id
_entity.type
_entity.pdbx_description
1 polymer ?
#
loop_
_entity_poly.entity_id
_entity_poly.type
_entity_poly.pdbx_seq_one_letter_code
_entity_poly.pdbx_strand_id
1 'polypeptide(L)'
;MDTNKSSSSSTPSSTVSESDWETVTKTNNNQSDENTLLFSKERQEKTQCVIDCELINQLDMIPGTLEITTAHIYFVPKDDESPHQYKWKLDTIQEIYKRRYLLRYTAIEIFLLSRKNYLINCSQHFIDTVLQTISSLNPPNIQMHAYSMTPQQLLKKSRATQLWRRRQISNFEYLIMLNTFANRTYNDLTQYPVFPWIIKDYTSNTIQLNNPRIYRDLSKPIGALDQNRLNNLLERYDSFNDPYIPKFHYGSHYSSVGTVLYYLIRLEPFTTFSIQLQSGQFDLPDRLFHSLDTTWHNIMLSNSDVKELIPEFYYQPEFLKNNNRVDLGIKQSGEHLNHVLLPPWASTPEEFVRINREALESDYVSDHLHEWIDLIFGYKQTGIEAERAHNVFYYLTYEGAVDIDKIDDPTLKKSIETQISNFGQTPSQLFKQAHPTREPRRIVPRFALWRDNAFASYASTLVRPDELALVEPNNSAAHVASPIYHVQAFNQDLIAQPQDKMMVVSAHRYLYQFLLNKPLRASMVSMNAVGNPMESSTLDRGVQCYAISHDAKWLFSGGHFDKSVKCTLINNQLLPKQSLFHHKDIVSCIALSHDGRYLVSGSLDCTVVIYPILFSGGNTSRRITTVIRNKVSSDASSHGNGGADIHPEARSGYLTGDNAILPDQPNHVLYGHEAPVISLDADADLDTVLSGGADGSCLIHSLREGRYVRTIRTVGGGRVDVLRLSGDGHILMHSMMDGLLSVHTLNGELLKHVQTEDSLRFIMVTPDSKYVICGGSKRCISVRRLCDLYELHCFEECASEIRSACLLPDGRNIMVGTQDGTVLFYALDNKILEQAEEFDMGSLNLLDSHGLSITSIVE
;
A
#
# COMPACT_ATOMS: atom_id res chain seq x y z
N MET A 1 -9.45 -1.64 -78.16
CA MET A 1 -8.50 -2.63 -77.59
C MET A 1 -8.14 -2.15 -76.21
N ASP A 2 -8.45 -2.99 -75.23
CA ASP A 2 -7.73 -3.21 -73.97
C ASP A 2 -7.60 -2.05 -72.97
N THR A 3 -8.28 -2.06 -71.80
CA THR A 3 -8.20 -3.00 -70.63
C THR A 3 -6.86 -2.88 -69.86
N ASN A 4 -6.69 -3.05 -68.55
CA ASN A 4 -7.51 -3.26 -67.33
C ASN A 4 -6.58 -2.88 -66.12
N LYS A 5 -7.00 -2.45 -64.91
CA LYS A 5 -8.31 -2.04 -64.36
C LYS A 5 -8.11 -1.19 -63.07
N SER A 6 -9.22 -0.72 -62.51
CA SER A 6 -9.44 -0.03 -61.22
C SER A 6 -9.11 -0.83 -59.95
N SER A 7 -8.63 -0.15 -58.92
CA SER A 7 -8.60 -0.62 -57.53
C SER A 7 -10.01 -0.74 -56.93
N SER A 8 -10.31 -1.88 -56.28
CA SER A 8 -11.51 -2.06 -55.47
C SER A 8 -11.17 -2.78 -54.17
N SER A 9 -11.56 -2.18 -53.04
CA SER A 9 -11.45 -2.76 -51.71
C SER A 9 -12.30 -4.03 -51.56
N SER A 10 -11.70 -5.12 -51.11
CA SER A 10 -12.42 -6.30 -50.62
C SER A 10 -12.11 -6.55 -49.15
N THR A 11 -13.05 -6.21 -48.28
CA THR A 11 -13.07 -6.67 -46.88
C THR A 11 -13.22 -8.19 -46.83
N PRO A 12 -12.39 -8.94 -46.08
CA PRO A 12 -12.72 -10.31 -45.75
C PRO A 12 -13.79 -10.31 -44.65
N SER A 13 -15.06 -10.36 -45.04
CA SER A 13 -16.16 -10.64 -44.12
C SER A 13 -16.16 -12.13 -43.78
N SER A 14 -15.34 -12.55 -42.81
CA SER A 14 -15.46 -13.88 -42.20
C SER A 14 -16.57 -13.86 -41.15
N THR A 15 -17.82 -13.87 -41.60
CA THR A 15 -18.93 -14.33 -40.77
C THR A 15 -18.68 -15.79 -40.43
N VAL A 16 -18.28 -16.07 -39.18
CA VAL A 16 -18.23 -17.44 -38.65
C VAL A 16 -19.64 -18.00 -38.72
N SER A 17 -19.85 -19.02 -39.54
CA SER A 17 -21.15 -19.69 -39.65
C SER A 17 -21.37 -20.60 -38.44
N GLU A 18 -22.64 -20.80 -38.06
CA GLU A 18 -23.03 -21.69 -36.95
C GLU A 18 -22.50 -23.13 -37.09
N SER A 19 -22.11 -23.54 -38.32
CA SER A 19 -21.43 -24.81 -38.63
C SER A 19 -20.11 -25.04 -37.89
N ASP A 20 -19.35 -23.98 -37.61
CA ASP A 20 -18.00 -24.12 -37.07
C ASP A 20 -18.05 -24.45 -35.57
N TRP A 21 -19.11 -24.01 -34.89
CA TRP A 21 -19.41 -24.33 -33.49
C TRP A 21 -19.77 -25.81 -33.27
N GLU A 22 -20.42 -26.46 -34.25
CA GLU A 22 -20.70 -27.89 -34.16
C GLU A 22 -19.45 -28.77 -34.38
N THR A 23 -18.44 -28.27 -35.08
CA THR A 23 -17.28 -29.09 -35.46
C THR A 23 -16.28 -29.23 -34.30
N VAL A 24 -16.15 -28.19 -33.47
CA VAL A 24 -15.37 -28.20 -32.21
C VAL A 24 -16.01 -29.10 -31.15
N THR A 25 -17.34 -29.22 -31.14
CA THR A 25 -18.05 -30.11 -30.21
C THR A 25 -18.12 -31.57 -30.69
N LYS A 26 -18.06 -31.83 -32.00
CA LYS A 26 -18.15 -33.20 -32.56
C LYS A 26 -16.81 -33.94 -32.66
N THR A 27 -15.68 -33.25 -32.71
CA THR A 27 -14.36 -33.93 -32.82
C THR A 27 -13.86 -34.57 -31.52
N ASN A 28 -14.37 -34.16 -30.35
CA ASN A 28 -14.11 -34.84 -29.06
C ASN A 28 -15.17 -35.91 -28.68
N ASN A 29 -16.21 -36.13 -29.49
CA ASN A 29 -17.28 -37.10 -29.17
C ASN A 29 -17.02 -38.53 -29.64
N ASN A 30 -15.89 -38.82 -30.28
CA ASN A 30 -15.55 -40.14 -30.83
C ASN A 30 -14.42 -40.87 -30.09
N GLN A 31 -14.26 -40.61 -28.79
CA GLN A 31 -13.70 -41.54 -27.79
C GLN A 31 -14.11 -41.05 -26.40
N SER A 32 -15.39 -41.24 -26.07
CA SER A 32 -15.96 -40.86 -24.79
C SER A 32 -15.55 -41.85 -23.70
N ASP A 33 -14.38 -41.65 -23.09
CA ASP A 33 -14.09 -42.25 -21.78
C ASP A 33 -15.12 -41.72 -20.77
N GLU A 34 -15.86 -42.63 -20.13
CA GLU A 34 -17.01 -42.31 -19.27
C GLU A 34 -16.64 -41.40 -18.08
N ASN A 35 -15.35 -41.33 -17.73
CA ASN A 35 -14.81 -40.44 -16.71
C ASN A 35 -14.94 -38.95 -17.04
N THR A 36 -14.94 -38.55 -18.33
CA THR A 36 -15.00 -37.12 -18.71
C THR A 36 -16.39 -36.50 -18.43
N LEU A 37 -17.41 -37.34 -18.24
CA LEU A 37 -18.79 -36.93 -17.93
C LEU A 37 -19.10 -36.83 -16.42
N LEU A 38 -18.17 -37.21 -15.54
CA LEU A 38 -18.34 -37.24 -14.08
C LEU A 38 -18.78 -35.88 -13.48
N PHE A 39 -18.48 -34.76 -14.15
CA PHE A 39 -18.71 -33.41 -13.63
C PHE A 39 -20.11 -32.84 -13.89
N SER A 40 -20.87 -33.42 -14.83
CA SER A 40 -22.10 -32.81 -15.34
C SER A 40 -23.37 -33.09 -14.51
N LYS A 41 -23.40 -34.19 -13.76
CA LYS A 41 -24.65 -34.67 -13.10
C LYS A 41 -24.99 -33.98 -11.78
N GLU A 42 -24.02 -33.36 -11.11
CA GLU A 42 -24.21 -32.70 -9.81
C GLU A 42 -24.12 -31.16 -9.86
N ARG A 43 -23.66 -30.59 -10.98
CA ARG A 43 -23.38 -29.15 -11.12
C ARG A 43 -24.45 -28.47 -11.97
N GLN A 44 -24.97 -27.32 -11.53
CA GLN A 44 -25.85 -26.44 -12.33
C GLN A 44 -25.09 -25.59 -13.36
N GLU A 45 -23.79 -25.84 -13.55
CA GLU A 45 -22.89 -25.03 -14.38
C GLU A 45 -22.76 -25.63 -15.78
N LYS A 46 -22.82 -24.80 -16.83
CA LYS A 46 -22.64 -25.27 -18.20
C LYS A 46 -21.17 -25.17 -18.61
N THR A 47 -20.55 -26.30 -18.93
CA THR A 47 -19.21 -26.37 -19.53
C THR A 47 -19.19 -25.68 -20.89
N GLN A 48 -18.17 -24.85 -21.13
CA GLN A 48 -17.93 -24.09 -22.36
C GLN A 48 -16.72 -24.62 -23.14
N CYS A 49 -15.67 -25.04 -22.44
CA CYS A 49 -14.42 -25.49 -23.05
C CYS A 49 -13.73 -26.52 -22.15
N VAL A 50 -13.16 -27.57 -22.76
CA VAL A 50 -12.39 -28.63 -22.09
C VAL A 50 -11.14 -28.90 -22.91
N ILE A 51 -9.96 -28.72 -22.32
CA ILE A 51 -8.66 -28.82 -23.02
C ILE A 51 -7.63 -29.52 -22.14
N ASP A 52 -6.87 -30.44 -22.73
CA ASP A 52 -5.70 -31.04 -22.09
C ASP A 52 -4.56 -30.03 -21.93
N CYS A 53 -3.99 -29.98 -20.73
CA CYS A 53 -3.04 -28.96 -20.30
C CYS A 53 -2.13 -29.47 -19.17
N GLU A 54 -1.24 -28.60 -18.74
CA GLU A 54 -0.20 -28.89 -17.77
C GLU A 54 -0.18 -27.75 -16.74
N LEU A 55 -0.47 -28.03 -15.48
CA LEU A 55 -0.29 -27.05 -14.40
C LEU A 55 1.20 -27.00 -14.04
N ILE A 56 1.81 -25.84 -14.19
CA ILE A 56 3.25 -25.63 -13.96
C ILE A 56 3.45 -25.12 -12.53
N ASN A 57 4.20 -25.91 -11.76
CA ASN A 57 4.73 -25.55 -10.45
C ASN A 57 6.25 -25.30 -10.54
N GLN A 58 6.83 -24.85 -9.43
CA GLN A 58 8.20 -24.30 -9.36
C GLN A 58 9.30 -25.22 -9.95
N LEU A 59 9.22 -26.54 -9.73
CA LEU A 59 10.07 -27.54 -10.41
C LEU A 59 9.29 -28.59 -11.21
N ASP A 60 8.04 -28.85 -10.86
CA ASP A 60 7.26 -29.97 -11.40
C ASP A 60 6.16 -29.50 -12.35
N MET A 61 5.81 -30.35 -13.30
CA MET A 61 4.66 -30.19 -14.19
C MET A 61 3.63 -31.28 -13.85
N ILE A 62 2.38 -30.87 -13.63
CA ILE A 62 1.26 -31.78 -13.38
C ILE A 62 0.41 -31.86 -14.66
N PRO A 63 0.34 -33.01 -15.35
CA PRO A 63 -0.54 -33.18 -16.50
C PRO A 63 -1.99 -33.27 -16.04
N GLY A 64 -2.90 -32.64 -16.79
CA GLY A 64 -4.32 -32.58 -16.43
C GLY A 64 -5.20 -32.09 -17.56
N THR A 65 -6.44 -31.76 -17.21
CA THR A 65 -7.44 -31.20 -18.11
C THR A 65 -8.04 -29.95 -17.48
N LEU A 66 -8.09 -28.87 -18.26
CA LEU A 66 -8.73 -27.59 -17.89
C LEU A 66 -10.19 -27.63 -18.35
N GLU A 67 -11.12 -27.49 -17.41
CA GLU A 67 -12.55 -27.30 -17.67
C GLU A 67 -12.95 -25.85 -17.36
N ILE A 68 -13.57 -25.18 -18.32
CA ILE A 68 -14.10 -23.81 -18.17
C ILE A 68 -15.62 -23.88 -18.24
N THR A 69 -16.30 -23.47 -17.16
CA THR A 69 -17.76 -23.40 -17.06
C THR A 69 -18.26 -21.95 -17.08
N THR A 70 -19.57 -21.76 -17.04
CA THR A 70 -20.20 -20.44 -16.89
C THR A 70 -19.87 -19.69 -15.59
N ALA A 71 -19.24 -20.32 -14.60
CA ALA A 71 -18.97 -19.72 -13.29
C ALA A 71 -17.56 -19.99 -12.73
N HIS A 72 -16.88 -21.04 -13.21
CA HIS A 72 -15.58 -21.45 -12.68
C HIS A 72 -14.62 -21.93 -13.78
N ILE A 73 -13.34 -21.93 -13.44
CA ILE A 73 -12.30 -22.71 -14.12
C ILE A 73 -11.85 -23.81 -13.15
N TYR A 74 -11.81 -25.05 -13.63
CA TYR A 74 -11.32 -26.21 -12.91
C TYR A 74 -10.07 -26.75 -13.60
N PHE A 75 -9.09 -27.19 -12.84
CA PHE A 75 -8.00 -28.03 -13.33
C PHE A 75 -8.07 -29.39 -12.62
N VAL A 76 -8.12 -30.46 -13.40
CA VAL A 76 -8.19 -31.84 -12.90
C VAL A 76 -6.89 -32.56 -13.29
N PRO A 77 -6.03 -32.96 -12.33
CA PRO A 77 -4.85 -33.77 -12.60
C PRO A 77 -5.23 -35.13 -13.21
N LYS A 78 -4.40 -35.69 -14.09
CA LYS A 78 -4.66 -37.02 -14.67
C LYS A 78 -4.54 -38.18 -13.67
N ASP A 79 -3.74 -37.99 -12.62
CA ASP A 79 -3.40 -39.03 -11.64
C ASP A 79 -4.13 -38.89 -10.29
N ASP A 80 -5.06 -37.93 -10.14
CA ASP A 80 -5.73 -37.64 -8.86
C ASP A 80 -7.27 -37.58 -9.01
N GLU A 81 -7.98 -38.44 -8.27
CA GLU A 81 -9.45 -38.49 -8.23
C GLU A 81 -10.10 -37.39 -7.36
N SER A 82 -9.35 -36.36 -6.92
CA SER A 82 -9.85 -35.25 -6.09
C SER A 82 -10.04 -33.91 -6.86
N PRO A 83 -11.06 -33.79 -7.74
CA PRO A 83 -11.25 -32.68 -8.70
C PRO A 83 -11.67 -31.33 -8.08
N HIS A 84 -11.51 -31.18 -6.77
CA HIS A 84 -11.83 -29.98 -6.00
C HIS A 84 -10.58 -29.17 -5.59
N GLN A 85 -9.36 -29.70 -5.78
CA GLN A 85 -8.12 -29.05 -5.36
C GLN A 85 -7.87 -27.73 -6.13
N TYR A 86 -8.14 -27.69 -7.43
CA TYR A 86 -7.92 -26.53 -8.29
C TYR A 86 -9.25 -26.05 -8.90
N LYS A 87 -10.00 -25.29 -8.10
CA LYS A 87 -11.26 -24.65 -8.48
C LYS A 87 -11.17 -23.13 -8.30
N TRP A 88 -11.33 -22.39 -9.39
CA TRP A 88 -11.25 -20.92 -9.40
C TRP A 88 -12.57 -20.31 -9.87
N LYS A 89 -13.19 -19.45 -9.06
CA LYS A 89 -14.38 -18.68 -9.49
C LYS A 89 -13.97 -17.63 -10.50
N LEU A 90 -14.75 -17.43 -11.57
CA LEU A 90 -14.50 -16.35 -12.54
C LEU A 90 -14.48 -14.98 -11.83
N ASP A 91 -15.40 -14.77 -10.88
CA ASP A 91 -15.44 -13.56 -10.03
C ASP A 91 -14.17 -13.33 -9.19
N THR A 92 -13.36 -14.36 -8.94
CA THR A 92 -12.11 -14.22 -8.19
C THR A 92 -10.90 -13.90 -9.07
N ILE A 93 -11.05 -13.92 -10.40
CA ILE A 93 -9.97 -13.63 -11.35
C ILE A 93 -9.84 -12.11 -11.53
N GLN A 94 -8.63 -11.61 -11.27
CA GLN A 94 -8.28 -10.20 -11.40
C GLN A 94 -7.57 -9.91 -12.74
N GLU A 95 -6.63 -10.78 -13.15
CA GLU A 95 -5.84 -10.59 -14.38
C GLU A 95 -5.57 -11.95 -15.03
N ILE A 96 -5.49 -11.99 -16.36
CA ILE A 96 -5.03 -13.15 -17.12
C ILE A 96 -4.07 -12.68 -18.20
N TYR A 97 -2.93 -13.34 -18.31
CA TYR A 97 -1.93 -13.06 -19.33
C TYR A 97 -1.59 -14.31 -20.14
N LYS A 98 -1.41 -14.14 -21.46
CA LYS A 98 -0.68 -15.11 -22.28
C LYS A 98 0.79 -15.07 -21.88
N ARG A 99 1.38 -16.23 -21.59
CA ARG A 99 2.74 -16.41 -21.08
C ARG A 99 3.57 -17.32 -21.97
N ARG A 100 4.88 -17.32 -21.71
CA ARG A 100 5.80 -18.27 -22.31
C ARG A 100 6.02 -19.46 -21.38
N TYR A 101 6.27 -20.62 -21.97
CA TYR A 101 6.83 -21.80 -21.31
C TYR A 101 7.81 -22.45 -22.29
N LEU A 102 9.03 -22.74 -21.83
CA LEU A 102 10.15 -23.18 -22.69
C LEU A 102 10.29 -22.31 -23.96
N LEU A 103 10.34 -20.99 -23.79
CA LEU A 103 10.40 -19.95 -24.84
C LEU A 103 9.25 -19.91 -25.88
N ARG A 104 8.24 -20.78 -25.81
CA ARG A 104 7.03 -20.76 -26.66
C ARG A 104 5.88 -20.04 -25.96
N TYR A 105 5.01 -19.32 -26.68
CA TYR A 105 3.78 -18.75 -26.11
C TYR A 105 2.69 -19.82 -25.94
N THR A 106 3.00 -20.86 -25.17
CA THR A 106 2.14 -22.01 -24.90
C THR A 106 1.39 -21.91 -23.56
N ALA A 107 1.61 -20.88 -22.74
CA ALA A 107 1.01 -20.81 -21.41
C ALA A 107 0.01 -19.65 -21.22
N ILE A 108 -0.81 -19.79 -20.19
CA ILE A 108 -1.60 -18.71 -19.58
C ILE A 108 -1.26 -18.61 -18.10
N GLU A 109 -1.33 -17.41 -17.54
CA GLU A 109 -1.17 -17.18 -16.10
C GLU A 109 -2.36 -16.41 -15.56
N ILE A 110 -3.02 -17.00 -14.56
CA ILE A 110 -4.26 -16.51 -13.96
C ILE A 110 -3.91 -15.91 -12.60
N PHE A 111 -4.23 -14.64 -12.37
CA PHE A 111 -4.05 -13.94 -11.10
C PHE A 111 -5.39 -13.76 -10.40
N LEU A 112 -5.45 -14.12 -9.13
CA LEU A 112 -6.67 -14.04 -8.31
C LEU A 112 -6.63 -12.85 -7.35
N LEU A 113 -7.80 -12.39 -6.92
CA LEU A 113 -7.97 -11.36 -5.88
C LEU A 113 -7.24 -11.70 -4.56
N SER A 114 -7.02 -13.00 -4.28
CA SER A 114 -6.24 -13.50 -3.15
C SER A 114 -4.71 -13.35 -3.31
N ARG A 115 -4.25 -12.70 -4.39
CA ARG A 115 -2.85 -12.57 -4.83
C ARG A 115 -2.14 -13.88 -5.23
N LYS A 116 -2.80 -15.03 -5.07
CA LYS A 116 -2.36 -16.29 -5.68
C LYS A 116 -2.41 -16.17 -7.20
N ASN A 117 -1.48 -16.82 -7.87
CA ASN A 117 -1.44 -16.95 -9.32
C ASN A 117 -1.05 -18.37 -9.72
N TYR A 118 -1.45 -18.79 -10.92
CA TYR A 118 -1.27 -20.14 -11.43
C TYR A 118 -0.86 -20.09 -12.90
N LEU A 119 0.23 -20.77 -13.26
CA LEU A 119 0.72 -20.91 -14.63
C LEU A 119 0.24 -22.24 -15.22
N ILE A 120 -0.45 -22.19 -16.35
CA ILE A 120 -1.01 -23.36 -17.02
C ILE A 120 -0.49 -23.37 -18.46
N ASN A 121 0.27 -24.40 -18.81
CA ASN A 121 0.75 -24.65 -20.17
C ASN A 121 -0.30 -25.46 -20.96
N CYS A 122 -0.57 -25.06 -22.19
CA CYS A 122 -1.56 -25.62 -23.09
C CYS A 122 -0.94 -25.80 -24.49
N SER A 123 -1.50 -26.66 -25.33
CA SER A 123 -1.04 -26.70 -26.73
C SER A 123 -1.30 -25.37 -27.45
N GLN A 124 -0.38 -24.94 -28.30
CA GLN A 124 -0.39 -23.62 -28.94
C GLN A 124 -1.72 -23.31 -29.66
N HIS A 125 -2.33 -24.33 -30.26
CA HIS A 125 -3.61 -24.23 -30.99
C HIS A 125 -4.81 -23.91 -30.10
N PHE A 126 -4.75 -24.17 -28.80
CA PHE A 126 -5.90 -24.05 -27.90
C PHE A 126 -5.89 -22.78 -27.04
N ILE A 127 -4.77 -22.08 -26.91
CA ILE A 127 -4.65 -20.93 -26.00
C ILE A 127 -5.54 -19.77 -26.40
N ASP A 128 -5.57 -19.46 -27.70
CA ASP A 128 -6.43 -18.39 -28.19
C ASP A 128 -7.91 -18.78 -28.02
N THR A 129 -8.25 -20.07 -28.08
CA THR A 129 -9.59 -20.60 -27.74
C THR A 129 -9.92 -20.46 -26.25
N VAL A 130 -8.98 -20.80 -25.35
CA VAL A 130 -9.14 -20.59 -23.89
C VAL A 130 -9.39 -19.12 -23.59
N LEU A 131 -8.54 -18.26 -24.12
CA LEU A 131 -8.57 -16.82 -23.87
C LEU A 131 -9.82 -16.16 -24.46
N GLN A 132 -10.27 -16.59 -25.65
CA GLN A 132 -11.56 -16.17 -26.22
C GLN A 132 -12.75 -16.66 -25.38
N THR A 133 -12.72 -17.91 -24.89
CA THR A 133 -13.77 -18.46 -24.02
C THR A 133 -13.87 -17.68 -22.71
N ILE A 134 -12.75 -17.41 -22.05
CA ILE A 134 -12.77 -16.62 -20.81
C ILE A 134 -13.18 -15.17 -21.11
N SER A 135 -12.76 -14.60 -22.25
CA SER A 135 -13.20 -13.26 -22.65
C SER A 135 -14.69 -13.18 -22.96
N SER A 136 -15.33 -14.24 -23.49
CA SER A 136 -16.77 -14.25 -23.78
C SER A 136 -17.62 -14.39 -22.52
N LEU A 137 -17.08 -15.02 -21.47
CA LEU A 137 -17.67 -15.11 -20.14
C LEU A 137 -17.56 -13.79 -19.33
N ASN A 138 -16.75 -12.85 -19.79
CA ASN A 138 -16.56 -11.50 -19.22
C ASN A 138 -16.47 -11.44 -17.67
N PRO A 139 -15.43 -12.04 -17.04
CA PRO A 139 -15.28 -12.07 -15.59
C PRO A 139 -15.23 -10.66 -14.98
N PRO A 140 -16.03 -10.36 -13.94
CA PRO A 140 -16.37 -8.99 -13.54
C PRO A 140 -15.19 -8.17 -13.01
N ASN A 141 -14.12 -8.81 -12.54
CA ASN A 141 -12.97 -8.16 -11.92
C ASN A 141 -11.76 -7.98 -12.84
N ILE A 142 -11.85 -8.37 -14.12
CA ILE A 142 -10.77 -8.20 -15.09
C ILE A 142 -10.70 -6.75 -15.58
N GLN A 143 -9.85 -5.96 -14.93
CA GLN A 143 -9.63 -4.54 -15.26
C GLN A 143 -8.97 -4.34 -16.64
N MET A 144 -8.23 -5.33 -17.11
CA MET A 144 -7.55 -5.28 -18.40
C MET A 144 -7.82 -6.57 -19.19
N HIS A 145 -8.68 -6.49 -20.20
CA HIS A 145 -8.75 -7.49 -21.26
C HIS A 145 -7.42 -7.43 -22.04
N ALA A 146 -6.46 -8.22 -21.57
CA ALA A 146 -5.06 -8.29 -21.97
C ALA A 146 -4.78 -9.46 -22.92
N TYR A 147 -5.79 -10.30 -23.15
CA TYR A 147 -5.71 -11.66 -23.70
C TYR A 147 -4.84 -11.82 -24.97
N SER A 148 -4.91 -10.87 -25.91
CA SER A 148 -4.18 -10.93 -27.19
C SER A 148 -3.07 -9.89 -27.32
N MET A 149 -2.67 -9.23 -26.23
CA MET A 149 -1.68 -8.16 -26.25
C MET A 149 -0.25 -8.70 -26.07
N THR A 150 0.70 -8.16 -26.82
CA THR A 150 2.12 -8.51 -26.66
C THR A 150 2.72 -7.87 -25.39
N PRO A 151 3.83 -8.40 -24.82
CA PRO A 151 4.56 -7.79 -23.71
C PRO A 151 4.76 -6.27 -23.80
N GLN A 152 5.14 -5.77 -24.98
CA GLN A 152 5.39 -4.34 -25.22
C GLN A 152 4.09 -3.52 -25.21
N GLN A 153 2.99 -4.10 -25.69
CA GLN A 153 1.67 -3.46 -25.70
C GLN A 153 1.08 -3.39 -24.28
N LEU A 154 1.23 -4.44 -23.48
CA LEU A 154 0.81 -4.49 -22.07
C LEU A 154 1.49 -3.40 -21.24
N LEU A 155 2.82 -3.31 -21.33
CA LEU A 155 3.62 -2.29 -20.65
C LEU A 155 3.23 -0.87 -21.08
N LYS A 156 2.96 -0.65 -22.37
CA LYS A 156 2.50 0.65 -22.89
C LYS A 156 1.12 1.03 -22.35
N LYS A 157 0.21 0.05 -22.20
CA LYS A 157 -1.15 0.25 -21.68
C LYS A 157 -1.18 0.50 -20.17
N SER A 158 -0.31 -0.16 -19.40
CA SER A 158 -0.18 0.04 -17.94
C SER A 158 0.44 1.39 -17.54
N ARG A 159 1.08 2.10 -18.48
CA ARG A 159 1.79 3.38 -18.26
C ARG A 159 2.94 3.30 -17.24
N ALA A 160 3.36 2.10 -16.85
CA ALA A 160 4.34 1.86 -15.77
C ALA A 160 5.61 2.71 -15.93
N THR A 161 6.19 2.76 -17.13
CA THR A 161 7.38 3.58 -17.43
C THR A 161 7.16 5.06 -17.13
N GLN A 162 5.97 5.62 -17.41
CA GLN A 162 5.68 7.03 -17.15
C GLN A 162 5.48 7.31 -15.65
N LEU A 163 4.87 6.38 -14.91
CA LEU A 163 4.74 6.45 -13.46
C LEU A 163 6.12 6.39 -12.79
N TRP A 164 6.97 5.43 -13.20
CA TRP A 164 8.32 5.26 -12.68
C TRP A 164 9.21 6.47 -12.94
N ARG A 165 9.17 7.01 -14.17
CA ARG A 165 9.91 8.23 -14.53
C ARG A 165 9.54 9.40 -13.64
N ARG A 166 8.24 9.61 -13.40
CA ARG A 166 7.70 10.66 -12.51
C ARG A 166 7.86 10.35 -11.01
N ARG A 167 8.57 9.27 -10.66
CA ARG A 167 8.76 8.77 -9.29
C ARG A 167 7.44 8.50 -8.53
N GLN A 168 6.38 8.13 -9.26
CA GLN A 168 5.07 7.71 -8.72
C GLN A 168 5.02 6.21 -8.36
N ILE A 169 5.96 5.42 -8.87
CA ILE A 169 6.28 4.07 -8.40
C ILE A 169 7.81 3.96 -8.19
N SER A 170 8.22 3.12 -7.25
CA SER A 170 9.60 2.86 -6.85
C SER A 170 10.43 2.14 -7.95
N ASN A 171 11.76 2.10 -7.79
CA ASN A 171 12.61 1.30 -8.68
C ASN A 171 12.27 -0.19 -8.54
N PHE A 172 12.07 -0.66 -7.31
CA PHE A 172 11.66 -2.04 -7.02
C PHE A 172 10.33 -2.42 -7.70
N GLU A 173 9.27 -1.62 -7.52
CA GLU A 173 7.96 -1.90 -8.14
C GLU A 173 8.06 -1.90 -9.67
N TYR A 174 8.82 -0.96 -10.25
CA TYR A 174 9.01 -0.93 -11.69
C TYR A 174 9.77 -2.15 -12.21
N LEU A 175 10.80 -2.63 -11.49
CA LEU A 175 11.50 -3.87 -11.81
C LEU A 175 10.59 -5.10 -11.70
N ILE A 176 9.72 -5.19 -10.69
CA ILE A 176 8.69 -6.24 -10.62
C ILE A 176 7.78 -6.18 -11.85
N MET A 177 7.23 -5.01 -12.19
CA MET A 177 6.36 -4.84 -13.36
C MET A 177 7.07 -5.22 -14.68
N LEU A 178 8.32 -4.79 -14.88
CA LEU A 178 9.11 -5.18 -16.06
C LEU A 178 9.32 -6.69 -16.14
N ASN A 179 9.66 -7.34 -15.03
CA ASN A 179 9.77 -8.79 -14.97
C ASN A 179 8.45 -9.47 -15.36
N THR A 180 7.33 -9.11 -14.73
CA THR A 180 6.00 -9.67 -15.03
C THR A 180 5.59 -9.47 -16.49
N PHE A 181 5.81 -8.29 -17.07
CA PHE A 181 5.50 -8.05 -18.49
C PHE A 181 6.46 -8.79 -19.43
N ALA A 182 7.72 -9.00 -19.04
CA ALA A 182 8.71 -9.78 -19.81
C ALA A 182 8.56 -11.30 -19.67
N ASN A 183 7.38 -11.77 -19.24
CA ASN A 183 7.05 -13.18 -19.00
C ASN A 183 7.91 -13.86 -17.91
N ARG A 184 8.31 -13.14 -16.86
CA ARG A 184 8.91 -13.74 -15.66
C ARG A 184 7.85 -14.03 -14.61
N THR A 185 7.98 -15.15 -13.90
CA THR A 185 7.02 -15.63 -12.91
C THR A 185 7.68 -16.41 -11.78
N TYR A 186 7.01 -16.47 -10.63
CA TYR A 186 7.40 -17.27 -9.47
C TYR A 186 6.95 -18.74 -9.57
N ASN A 187 6.08 -19.08 -10.53
CA ASN A 187 5.60 -20.45 -10.75
C ASN A 187 6.60 -21.34 -11.51
N ASP A 188 7.62 -20.76 -12.14
CA ASP A 188 8.60 -21.48 -12.96
C ASP A 188 10.00 -20.91 -12.71
N LEU A 189 10.85 -21.68 -12.02
CA LEU A 189 12.20 -21.25 -11.63
C LEU A 189 13.14 -21.04 -12.83
N THR A 190 12.83 -21.57 -14.02
CA THR A 190 13.63 -21.37 -15.24
C THR A 190 13.47 -19.95 -15.81
N GLN A 191 12.37 -19.27 -15.47
CA GLN A 191 12.03 -17.89 -15.85
C GLN A 191 11.67 -17.02 -14.62
N TYR A 192 12.41 -17.20 -13.52
CA TYR A 192 12.27 -16.42 -12.30
C TYR A 192 12.59 -14.93 -12.50
N PRO A 193 11.99 -13.98 -11.75
CA PRO A 193 12.32 -12.56 -11.83
C PRO A 193 13.81 -12.26 -11.56
N VAL A 194 14.33 -11.23 -12.23
CA VAL A 194 15.75 -10.84 -12.22
C VAL A 194 15.90 -9.39 -11.76
N PHE A 195 16.85 -9.15 -10.86
CA PHE A 195 17.20 -7.85 -10.29
C PHE A 195 18.72 -7.59 -10.42
N PRO A 196 19.17 -6.33 -10.54
CA PRO A 196 20.59 -6.03 -10.61
C PRO A 196 21.29 -6.29 -9.27
N TRP A 197 22.57 -6.64 -9.30
CA TRP A 197 23.48 -6.25 -8.20
C TRP A 197 23.63 -4.73 -8.14
N ILE A 198 23.37 -4.12 -6.98
CA ILE A 198 23.49 -2.66 -6.78
C ILE A 198 24.79 -2.28 -6.05
N ILE A 199 25.04 -2.92 -4.90
CA ILE A 199 26.24 -2.70 -4.07
C ILE A 199 27.37 -3.60 -4.57
N LYS A 200 28.63 -3.13 -4.48
CA LYS A 200 29.85 -3.92 -4.74
C LYS A 200 30.86 -3.93 -3.59
N ASP A 201 30.57 -3.24 -2.49
CA ASP A 201 31.40 -3.27 -1.28
C ASP A 201 30.73 -4.15 -0.23
N TYR A 202 31.32 -5.33 0.00
CA TYR A 202 30.91 -6.29 1.01
C TYR A 202 31.99 -6.51 2.09
N THR A 203 33.04 -5.67 2.13
CA THR A 203 34.20 -5.82 3.02
C THR A 203 34.35 -4.69 4.04
N SER A 204 33.85 -3.48 3.74
CA SER A 204 33.94 -2.33 4.65
C SER A 204 33.09 -2.50 5.93
N ASN A 205 33.60 -1.99 7.05
CA ASN A 205 32.87 -1.93 8.34
C ASN A 205 31.67 -0.97 8.34
N THR A 206 31.61 -0.04 7.40
CA THR A 206 30.52 0.95 7.27
C THR A 206 30.28 1.26 5.81
N ILE A 207 29.01 1.37 5.40
CA ILE A 207 28.63 1.71 4.02
C ILE A 207 27.97 3.10 3.98
N GLN A 208 28.31 3.91 2.98
CA GLN A 208 27.80 5.27 2.81
C GLN A 208 27.11 5.42 1.45
N LEU A 209 25.77 5.43 1.44
CA LEU A 209 24.95 5.44 0.21
C LEU A 209 25.04 6.73 -0.62
N ASN A 210 25.72 7.77 -0.14
CA ASN A 210 26.04 8.97 -0.91
C ASN A 210 27.35 8.85 -1.72
N ASN A 211 28.15 7.80 -1.51
CA ASN A 211 29.43 7.60 -2.19
C ASN A 211 29.21 6.78 -3.48
N PRO A 212 29.38 7.34 -4.69
CA PRO A 212 29.16 6.60 -5.94
C PRO A 212 30.09 5.39 -6.10
N ARG A 213 31.21 5.32 -5.35
CA ARG A 213 32.18 4.21 -5.45
C ARG A 213 31.68 2.89 -4.89
N ILE A 214 30.65 2.86 -4.03
CA ILE A 214 30.10 1.59 -3.51
C ILE A 214 29.17 0.89 -4.50
N TYR A 215 28.78 1.58 -5.58
CA TYR A 215 27.80 1.10 -6.53
C TYR A 215 28.47 0.37 -7.70
N ARG A 216 27.75 -0.62 -8.24
CA ARG A 216 28.06 -1.24 -9.52
C ARG A 216 27.84 -0.24 -10.66
N ASP A 217 28.63 -0.40 -11.72
CA ASP A 217 28.35 0.18 -13.04
C ASP A 217 27.15 -0.55 -13.67
N LEU A 218 25.98 0.10 -13.68
CA LEU A 218 24.72 -0.46 -14.21
C LEU A 218 24.67 -0.47 -15.74
N SER A 219 25.57 0.23 -16.41
CA SER A 219 25.65 0.24 -17.87
C SER A 219 26.24 -1.05 -18.48
N LYS A 220 26.80 -1.93 -17.63
CA LYS A 220 27.53 -3.15 -18.01
C LYS A 220 26.93 -4.43 -17.41
N PRO A 221 26.93 -5.55 -18.16
CA PRO A 221 26.62 -6.87 -17.61
C PRO A 221 27.73 -7.34 -16.65
N ILE A 222 27.42 -8.30 -15.77
CA ILE A 222 28.37 -8.83 -14.76
C ILE A 222 29.74 -9.13 -15.39
N GLY A 223 29.76 -9.90 -16.48
CA GLY A 223 31.00 -10.36 -17.11
C GLY A 223 31.95 -9.24 -17.56
N ALA A 224 31.42 -8.04 -17.85
CA ALA A 224 32.18 -6.88 -18.33
C ALA A 224 32.59 -5.89 -17.21
N LEU A 225 32.33 -6.20 -15.93
CA LEU A 225 32.70 -5.33 -14.82
C LEU A 225 34.21 -5.32 -14.50
N ASP A 226 34.89 -6.46 -14.65
CA ASP A 226 36.35 -6.56 -14.52
C ASP A 226 37.03 -6.54 -15.89
N GLN A 227 38.08 -5.73 -16.03
CA GLN A 227 38.75 -5.54 -17.32
C GLN A 227 39.61 -6.73 -17.73
N ASN A 228 40.25 -7.43 -16.79
CA ASN A 228 41.08 -8.59 -17.12
C ASN A 228 40.21 -9.76 -17.59
N ARG A 229 39.09 -10.00 -16.91
CA ARG A 229 38.05 -10.93 -17.35
C ARG A 229 37.47 -10.55 -18.70
N LEU A 230 37.14 -9.27 -18.91
CA LEU A 230 36.58 -8.80 -20.18
C LEU A 230 37.54 -9.06 -21.36
N ASN A 231 38.85 -8.87 -21.19
CA ASN A 231 39.82 -9.18 -22.23
C ASN A 231 39.79 -10.69 -22.58
N ASN A 232 39.81 -11.57 -21.57
CA ASN A 232 39.71 -13.03 -21.78
C ASN A 232 38.37 -13.46 -22.43
N LEU A 233 37.29 -12.73 -22.13
CA LEU A 233 35.96 -12.94 -22.69
C LEU A 233 35.94 -12.59 -24.19
N LEU A 234 36.55 -11.47 -24.56
CA LEU A 234 36.64 -10.99 -25.94
C LEU A 234 37.54 -11.89 -26.79
N GLU A 235 38.71 -12.31 -26.28
CA GLU A 235 39.58 -13.26 -26.98
C GLU A 235 38.83 -14.57 -27.32
N ARG A 236 37.99 -15.07 -26.40
CA ARG A 236 37.13 -16.23 -26.65
C ARG A 236 36.04 -15.93 -27.67
N TYR A 237 35.36 -14.78 -27.56
CA TYR A 237 34.32 -14.36 -28.52
C TYR A 237 34.87 -14.25 -29.94
N ASP A 238 36.04 -13.63 -30.10
CA ASP A 238 36.70 -13.40 -31.39
C ASP A 238 37.25 -14.68 -32.01
N SER A 239 37.85 -15.56 -31.20
CA SER A 239 38.36 -16.87 -31.65
C SER A 239 37.29 -17.94 -31.84
N PHE A 240 36.07 -17.76 -31.28
CA PHE A 240 34.97 -18.70 -31.47
C PHE A 240 34.54 -18.78 -32.93
N ASN A 241 34.59 -19.99 -33.50
CA ASN A 241 34.24 -20.28 -34.87
C ASN A 241 33.59 -21.68 -34.94
N ASP A 242 32.26 -21.70 -35.01
CA ASP A 242 31.46 -22.91 -35.15
C ASP A 242 30.46 -22.70 -36.32
N PRO A 243 30.24 -23.69 -37.20
CA PRO A 243 29.37 -23.53 -38.37
C PRO A 243 27.87 -23.52 -38.04
N TYR A 244 27.46 -23.93 -36.84
CA TYR A 244 26.05 -24.02 -36.42
C TYR A 244 25.71 -23.14 -35.22
N ILE A 245 26.68 -22.90 -34.33
CA ILE A 245 26.50 -22.12 -33.10
C ILE A 245 26.95 -20.66 -33.34
N PRO A 246 26.07 -19.66 -33.18
CA PRO A 246 26.46 -18.25 -33.24
C PRO A 246 27.45 -17.87 -32.13
N LYS A 247 28.31 -16.87 -32.37
CA LYS A 247 29.23 -16.33 -31.35
C LYS A 247 28.46 -15.79 -30.14
N PHE A 248 28.92 -16.13 -28.93
CA PHE A 248 28.35 -15.69 -27.65
C PHE A 248 29.47 -15.32 -26.67
N HIS A 249 29.19 -14.38 -25.77
CA HIS A 249 30.10 -14.02 -24.67
C HIS A 249 29.95 -15.03 -23.52
N TYR A 250 28.71 -15.39 -23.18
CA TYR A 250 28.38 -16.18 -21.99
C TYR A 250 27.68 -17.50 -22.33
N GLY A 251 28.32 -18.63 -21.98
CA GLY A 251 27.72 -19.97 -22.06
C GLY A 251 26.82 -20.31 -20.86
N SER A 252 26.87 -19.50 -19.81
CA SER A 252 25.97 -19.51 -18.65
C SER A 252 25.09 -18.26 -18.65
N HIS A 253 23.93 -18.33 -18.02
CA HIS A 253 22.97 -17.23 -17.97
C HIS A 253 22.90 -16.60 -16.56
N TYR A 254 22.52 -15.33 -16.49
CA TYR A 254 22.41 -14.58 -15.22
C TYR A 254 21.22 -15.00 -14.34
N SER A 255 20.31 -15.81 -14.87
CA SER A 255 19.11 -16.29 -14.21
C SER A 255 18.83 -17.72 -14.66
N SER A 256 18.82 -18.66 -13.72
CA SER A 256 18.59 -20.10 -13.96
C SER A 256 18.07 -20.76 -12.68
N VAL A 257 17.50 -21.95 -12.78
CA VAL A 257 17.01 -22.73 -11.62
C VAL A 257 18.10 -22.84 -10.55
N GLY A 258 19.31 -23.24 -10.94
CA GLY A 258 20.46 -23.33 -10.03
C GLY A 258 20.86 -22.00 -9.39
N THR A 259 20.61 -20.86 -10.03
CA THR A 259 20.87 -19.52 -9.46
C THR A 259 19.86 -19.18 -8.37
N VAL A 260 18.58 -19.45 -8.61
CA VAL A 260 17.51 -19.17 -7.63
C VAL A 260 17.65 -20.09 -6.42
N LEU A 261 17.86 -21.39 -6.65
CA LEU A 261 18.06 -22.38 -5.59
C LEU A 261 19.35 -22.10 -4.80
N TYR A 262 20.45 -21.68 -5.45
CA TYR A 262 21.67 -21.25 -4.76
C TYR A 262 21.39 -20.18 -3.70
N TYR A 263 20.63 -19.13 -4.03
CA TYR A 263 20.28 -18.09 -3.07
C TYR A 263 19.27 -18.57 -2.01
N LEU A 264 18.23 -19.30 -2.42
CA LEU A 264 17.08 -19.61 -1.56
C LEU A 264 17.19 -20.94 -0.78
N ILE A 265 18.31 -21.67 -0.87
CA ILE A 265 18.56 -22.99 -0.25
C ILE A 265 18.21 -23.14 1.25
N ARG A 266 18.02 -22.05 1.99
CA ARG A 266 17.64 -22.05 3.42
C ARG A 266 16.13 -21.95 3.69
N LEU A 267 15.32 -21.78 2.64
CA LEU A 267 13.87 -21.64 2.74
C LEU A 267 13.17 -22.82 2.06
N GLU A 268 12.15 -23.38 2.71
CA GLU A 268 11.23 -24.28 2.02
C GLU A 268 10.31 -23.49 1.07
N PRO A 269 9.90 -24.06 -0.08
CA PRO A 269 10.26 -25.40 -0.58
C PRO A 269 11.62 -25.48 -1.31
N PHE A 270 12.37 -24.38 -1.42
CA PHE A 270 13.61 -24.31 -2.19
C PHE A 270 14.75 -25.20 -1.65
N THR A 271 14.80 -25.48 -0.34
CA THR A 271 15.68 -26.50 0.24
C THR A 271 15.41 -27.87 -0.42
N THR A 272 14.13 -28.30 -0.39
CA THR A 272 13.67 -29.58 -0.95
C THR A 272 13.97 -29.66 -2.45
N PHE A 273 13.72 -28.57 -3.18
CA PHE A 273 14.04 -28.46 -4.60
C PHE A 273 15.55 -28.55 -4.90
N SER A 274 16.40 -28.00 -4.02
CA SER A 274 17.86 -28.09 -4.16
C SER A 274 18.33 -29.54 -4.03
N ILE A 275 17.75 -30.30 -3.11
CA ILE A 275 18.00 -31.74 -2.91
C ILE A 275 17.51 -32.55 -4.11
N GLN A 276 16.30 -32.26 -4.62
CA GLN A 276 15.71 -32.92 -5.79
C GLN A 276 16.57 -32.73 -7.06
N LEU A 277 17.05 -31.50 -7.31
CA LEU A 277 17.91 -31.19 -8.45
C LEU A 277 19.28 -31.90 -8.39
N GLN A 278 19.78 -32.19 -7.18
CA GLN A 278 21.08 -32.83 -6.95
C GLN A 278 20.96 -34.31 -6.53
N SER A 279 19.99 -35.04 -7.10
CA SER A 279 19.85 -36.49 -6.97
C SER A 279 19.68 -37.00 -5.53
N GLY A 280 19.05 -36.19 -4.66
CA GLY A 280 18.70 -36.59 -3.29
C GLY A 280 19.71 -36.16 -2.21
N GLN A 281 20.71 -35.34 -2.52
CA GLN A 281 21.65 -34.75 -1.55
C GLN A 281 21.90 -33.27 -1.85
N PHE A 282 22.53 -32.55 -0.92
CA PHE A 282 23.03 -31.20 -1.21
C PHE A 282 24.33 -31.22 -2.02
N ASP A 283 24.66 -30.07 -2.61
CA ASP A 283 25.95 -29.85 -3.24
C ASP A 283 27.11 -29.92 -2.23
N LEU A 284 28.33 -30.02 -2.74
CA LEU A 284 29.56 -29.76 -2.00
C LEU A 284 29.45 -28.43 -1.24
N PRO A 285 29.66 -28.40 0.09
CA PRO A 285 29.48 -27.20 0.91
C PRO A 285 30.24 -25.98 0.37
N ASP A 286 31.47 -26.15 -0.14
CA ASP A 286 32.26 -25.07 -0.74
C ASP A 286 31.63 -24.42 -1.99
N ARG A 287 30.62 -25.05 -2.62
CA ARG A 287 29.83 -24.50 -3.73
C ARG A 287 28.50 -23.89 -3.30
N LEU A 288 28.08 -24.06 -2.05
CA LEU A 288 26.82 -23.53 -1.54
C LEU A 288 26.91 -22.03 -1.20
N PHE A 289 25.78 -21.33 -1.24
CA PHE A 289 25.71 -19.94 -0.84
C PHE A 289 25.98 -19.79 0.65
N HIS A 290 27.13 -19.23 1.02
CA HIS A 290 27.53 -19.07 2.42
C HIS A 290 28.02 -17.66 2.79
N SER A 291 28.38 -16.82 1.82
CA SER A 291 28.95 -15.50 2.07
C SER A 291 28.64 -14.56 0.91
N LEU A 292 28.13 -13.38 1.23
CA LEU A 292 27.82 -12.34 0.24
C LEU A 292 29.09 -11.80 -0.42
N ASP A 293 30.15 -11.60 0.37
CA ASP A 293 31.46 -11.17 -0.11
C ASP A 293 32.10 -12.20 -1.04
N THR A 294 32.08 -13.48 -0.66
CA THR A 294 32.63 -14.56 -1.49
C THR A 294 31.83 -14.74 -2.77
N THR A 295 30.50 -14.58 -2.71
CA THR A 295 29.64 -14.60 -3.91
C THR A 295 29.98 -13.45 -4.85
N TRP A 296 30.13 -12.23 -4.33
CA TRP A 296 30.51 -11.06 -5.12
C TRP A 296 31.90 -11.23 -5.77
N HIS A 297 32.89 -11.73 -5.05
CA HIS A 297 34.21 -12.02 -5.62
C HIS A 297 34.15 -13.11 -6.70
N ASN A 298 33.37 -14.18 -6.49
CA ASN A 298 33.22 -15.26 -7.47
C ASN A 298 32.60 -14.78 -8.79
N ILE A 299 31.54 -13.95 -8.74
CA ILE A 299 30.93 -13.37 -9.95
C ILE A 299 31.76 -12.26 -10.60
N MET A 300 32.88 -11.84 -9.99
CA MET A 300 33.84 -10.90 -10.60
C MET A 300 35.03 -11.63 -11.23
N LEU A 301 35.48 -12.74 -10.65
CA LEU A 301 36.67 -13.48 -11.07
C LEU A 301 36.38 -14.66 -12.01
N SER A 302 35.23 -15.32 -11.88
CA SER A 302 34.91 -16.51 -12.68
C SER A 302 34.49 -16.14 -14.10
N ASN A 303 34.97 -16.88 -15.10
CA ASN A 303 34.52 -16.76 -16.50
C ASN A 303 33.16 -17.44 -16.75
N SER A 304 32.69 -18.29 -15.82
CA SER A 304 31.42 -19.01 -15.95
C SER A 304 30.34 -18.53 -14.99
N ASP A 305 30.66 -17.59 -14.08
CA ASP A 305 29.69 -17.05 -13.12
C ASP A 305 29.30 -15.61 -13.46
N VAL A 306 28.06 -15.45 -13.95
CA VAL A 306 27.48 -14.17 -14.38
C VAL A 306 26.12 -13.90 -13.74
N LYS A 307 25.84 -14.52 -12.59
CA LYS A 307 24.54 -14.42 -11.88
C LYS A 307 24.18 -12.98 -11.50
N GLU A 308 22.97 -12.57 -11.86
CA GLU A 308 22.31 -11.38 -11.31
C GLU A 308 21.50 -11.77 -10.06
N LEU A 309 20.96 -10.79 -9.35
CA LEU A 309 20.18 -11.01 -8.13
C LEU A 309 18.73 -11.41 -8.41
N ILE A 310 18.08 -11.87 -7.34
CA ILE A 310 16.65 -12.14 -7.26
C ILE A 310 15.96 -11.06 -6.39
N PRO A 311 14.63 -10.82 -6.53
CA PRO A 311 13.92 -9.78 -5.80
C PRO A 311 14.08 -9.81 -4.27
N GLU A 312 14.25 -11.00 -3.70
CA GLU A 312 14.27 -11.30 -2.26
C GLU A 312 15.38 -10.52 -1.53
N PHE A 313 16.50 -10.23 -2.19
CA PHE A 313 17.59 -9.39 -1.68
C PHE A 313 17.14 -7.96 -1.27
N TYR A 314 15.96 -7.53 -1.72
CA TYR A 314 15.42 -6.18 -1.55
C TYR A 314 14.13 -6.12 -0.72
N TYR A 315 13.67 -7.25 -0.15
CA TYR A 315 12.55 -7.25 0.80
C TYR A 315 12.49 -8.43 1.81
N GLN A 316 13.22 -9.53 1.62
CA GLN A 316 13.04 -10.78 2.38
C GLN A 316 14.34 -11.17 3.13
N PRO A 317 14.48 -10.90 4.43
CA PRO A 317 15.70 -11.22 5.19
C PRO A 317 15.89 -12.72 5.50
N GLU A 318 14.84 -13.55 5.36
CA GLU A 318 14.81 -14.92 5.87
C GLU A 318 15.75 -15.87 5.10
N PHE A 319 15.98 -15.66 3.80
CA PHE A 319 16.84 -16.57 2.99
C PHE A 319 18.32 -16.56 3.43
N LEU A 320 18.72 -15.53 4.17
CA LEU A 320 20.06 -15.42 4.76
C LEU A 320 20.18 -16.19 6.09
N LYS A 321 19.07 -16.65 6.67
CA LYS A 321 19.03 -17.36 7.96
C LYS A 321 18.70 -18.84 7.81
N ASN A 322 19.51 -19.70 8.40
CA ASN A 322 19.20 -21.13 8.50
C ASN A 322 18.26 -21.42 9.69
N ASN A 323 17.07 -20.81 9.68
CA ASN A 323 16.10 -20.97 10.78
C ASN A 323 15.62 -22.42 10.92
N ASN A 324 15.52 -23.13 9.80
CA ASN A 324 15.11 -24.54 9.73
C ASN A 324 16.20 -25.53 10.19
N ARG A 325 17.40 -25.04 10.52
CA ARG A 325 18.56 -25.86 10.94
C ARG A 325 18.92 -26.96 9.93
N VAL A 326 18.83 -26.62 8.64
CA VAL A 326 19.24 -27.46 7.53
C VAL A 326 20.73 -27.80 7.69
N ASP A 327 21.08 -29.08 7.59
CA ASP A 327 22.48 -29.49 7.52
C ASP A 327 23.02 -29.22 6.12
N LEU A 328 23.76 -28.12 5.99
CA LEU A 328 24.43 -27.70 4.77
C LEU A 328 25.88 -28.22 4.69
N GLY A 329 26.28 -29.10 5.62
CA GLY A 329 27.60 -29.72 5.67
C GLY A 329 28.75 -28.81 6.10
N ILE A 330 29.96 -29.35 5.97
CA ILE A 330 31.22 -28.74 6.41
C ILE A 330 32.12 -28.53 5.19
N LYS A 331 32.66 -27.32 5.03
CA LYS A 331 33.60 -26.96 3.98
C LYS A 331 34.96 -27.64 4.15
N GLN A 332 35.75 -27.70 3.09
CA GLN A 332 37.15 -28.18 3.14
C GLN A 332 38.03 -27.40 4.14
N SER A 333 37.66 -26.16 4.47
CA SER A 333 38.28 -25.36 5.54
C SER A 333 37.98 -25.82 6.97
N GLY A 334 37.06 -26.78 7.16
CA GLY A 334 36.52 -27.17 8.47
C GLY A 334 35.38 -26.27 8.99
N GLU A 335 34.97 -25.27 8.20
CA GLU A 335 33.86 -24.37 8.54
C GLU A 335 32.51 -25.04 8.31
N HIS A 336 31.67 -25.13 9.36
CA HIS A 336 30.30 -25.64 9.23
C HIS A 336 29.39 -24.56 8.63
N LEU A 337 28.64 -24.91 7.59
CA LEU A 337 27.70 -23.99 6.98
C LEU A 337 26.45 -23.79 7.84
N ASN A 338 26.04 -22.54 8.00
CA ASN A 338 24.84 -22.18 8.76
C ASN A 338 24.16 -20.93 8.17
N HIS A 339 23.96 -19.85 8.93
CA HIS A 339 23.54 -18.55 8.41
C HIS A 339 24.54 -18.02 7.36
N VAL A 340 24.07 -17.19 6.43
CA VAL A 340 24.93 -16.53 5.44
C VAL A 340 25.80 -15.49 6.13
N LEU A 341 27.10 -15.48 5.84
CA LEU A 341 28.03 -14.45 6.29
C LEU A 341 27.66 -13.12 5.63
N LEU A 342 27.28 -12.16 6.47
CA LEU A 342 26.92 -10.81 6.10
C LEU A 342 28.17 -9.93 5.94
N PRO A 343 28.11 -8.88 5.11
CA PRO A 343 29.17 -7.87 5.07
C PRO A 343 29.28 -7.16 6.43
N PRO A 344 30.49 -6.71 6.85
CA PRO A 344 30.69 -6.13 8.18
C PRO A 344 29.84 -4.88 8.51
N TRP A 345 29.31 -4.20 7.49
CA TRP A 345 28.39 -3.07 7.63
C TRP A 345 26.92 -3.46 7.93
N ALA A 346 26.56 -4.75 7.93
CA ALA A 346 25.23 -5.23 8.27
C ALA A 346 25.27 -6.20 9.46
N SER A 347 24.71 -5.78 10.58
CA SER A 347 24.66 -6.55 11.84
C SER A 347 23.65 -7.69 11.77
N THR A 348 22.58 -7.54 10.99
CA THR A 348 21.53 -8.55 10.82
C THR A 348 21.04 -8.63 9.36
N PRO A 349 20.40 -9.73 8.96
CA PRO A 349 19.79 -9.86 7.63
C PRO A 349 18.74 -8.79 7.31
N GLU A 350 17.99 -8.33 8.31
CA GLU A 350 17.04 -7.22 8.19
C GLU A 350 17.75 -5.91 7.83
N GLU A 351 18.86 -5.62 8.51
CA GLU A 351 19.69 -4.45 8.21
C GLU A 351 20.31 -4.55 6.80
N PHE A 352 20.80 -5.73 6.43
CA PHE A 352 21.30 -6.00 5.08
C PHE A 352 20.24 -5.71 4.01
N VAL A 353 19.05 -6.30 4.11
CA VAL A 353 17.96 -6.11 3.15
C VAL A 353 17.47 -4.67 3.13
N ARG A 354 17.35 -4.02 4.30
CA ARG A 354 16.99 -2.60 4.40
C ARG A 354 17.98 -1.70 3.65
N ILE A 355 19.28 -1.93 3.81
CA ILE A 355 20.34 -1.17 3.13
C ILE A 355 20.35 -1.46 1.62
N ASN A 356 20.15 -2.71 1.18
CA ASN A 356 20.03 -3.02 -0.25
C ASN A 356 18.81 -2.33 -0.88
N ARG A 357 17.66 -2.29 -0.19
CA ARG A 357 16.47 -1.56 -0.66
C ARG A 357 16.69 -0.05 -0.70
N GLU A 358 17.36 0.51 0.31
CA GLU A 358 17.73 1.93 0.33
C GLU A 358 18.74 2.28 -0.79
N ALA A 359 19.68 1.38 -1.08
CA ALA A 359 20.61 1.52 -2.19
C ALA A 359 19.90 1.43 -3.56
N LEU A 360 18.95 0.50 -3.73
CA LEU A 360 18.13 0.37 -4.95
C LEU A 360 17.26 1.61 -5.20
N GLU A 361 16.71 2.24 -4.15
CA GLU A 361 15.92 3.47 -4.26
C GLU A 361 16.75 4.77 -4.17
N SER A 362 18.08 4.65 -4.16
CA SER A 362 18.97 5.82 -4.16
C SER A 362 18.84 6.65 -5.43
N ASP A 363 19.30 7.91 -5.37
CA ASP A 363 19.35 8.77 -6.54
C ASP A 363 20.37 8.26 -7.57
N TYR A 364 21.54 7.76 -7.12
CA TYR A 364 22.53 7.14 -8.02
C TYR A 364 21.91 6.02 -8.87
N VAL A 365 21.18 5.08 -8.24
CA VAL A 365 20.52 4.00 -8.98
C VAL A 365 19.36 4.53 -9.81
N SER A 366 18.56 5.46 -9.29
CA SER A 366 17.47 6.08 -10.05
C SER A 366 17.93 6.71 -11.37
N ASP A 367 19.11 7.32 -11.38
CA ASP A 367 19.66 7.98 -12.56
C ASP A 367 20.22 6.97 -13.58
N HIS A 368 20.78 5.83 -13.14
CA HIS A 368 21.47 4.84 -14.00
C HIS A 368 20.69 3.53 -14.28
N LEU A 369 19.60 3.23 -13.56
CA LEU A 369 18.88 1.95 -13.68
C LEU A 369 18.33 1.68 -15.09
N HIS A 370 18.03 2.73 -15.84
CA HIS A 370 17.60 2.64 -17.24
C HIS A 370 18.64 1.93 -18.12
N GLU A 371 19.94 2.06 -17.82
CA GLU A 371 21.03 1.45 -18.57
C GLU A 371 21.09 -0.07 -18.35
N TRP A 372 20.78 -0.54 -17.15
CA TRP A 372 20.66 -1.97 -16.83
C TRP A 372 19.38 -2.57 -17.43
N ILE A 373 18.27 -1.81 -17.42
CA ILE A 373 17.05 -2.20 -18.11
C ILE A 373 17.31 -2.36 -19.62
N ASP A 374 18.16 -1.53 -20.22
CA ASP A 374 18.55 -1.67 -21.63
C ASP A 374 19.30 -2.98 -21.94
N LEU A 375 20.09 -3.51 -21.00
CA LEU A 375 20.78 -4.80 -21.12
C LEU A 375 19.80 -5.99 -21.02
N ILE A 376 18.87 -5.94 -20.06
CA ILE A 376 18.06 -7.11 -19.68
C ILE A 376 16.73 -7.18 -20.40
N PHE A 377 16.10 -6.03 -20.67
CA PHE A 377 14.77 -5.93 -21.30
C PHE A 377 14.73 -5.02 -22.54
N GLY A 378 15.78 -4.24 -22.80
CA GLY A 378 15.80 -3.22 -23.85
C GLY A 378 16.67 -3.56 -25.06
N TYR A 379 17.16 -2.51 -25.71
CA TYR A 379 17.76 -2.63 -27.04
C TYR A 379 19.17 -3.24 -27.05
N LYS A 380 19.86 -3.33 -25.89
CA LYS A 380 21.17 -3.99 -25.74
C LYS A 380 21.05 -5.48 -25.38
N GLN A 381 19.84 -6.04 -25.40
CA GLN A 381 19.62 -7.48 -25.14
C GLN A 381 20.05 -8.36 -26.33
N THR A 382 19.91 -7.86 -27.57
CA THR A 382 20.18 -8.61 -28.81
C THR A 382 20.83 -7.74 -29.90
N GLY A 383 21.45 -8.39 -30.89
CA GLY A 383 22.06 -7.74 -32.05
C GLY A 383 23.33 -6.94 -31.76
N ILE A 384 23.71 -6.04 -32.68
CA ILE A 384 24.99 -5.31 -32.63
C ILE A 384 25.19 -4.45 -31.37
N GLU A 385 24.11 -3.97 -30.75
CA GLU A 385 24.22 -3.20 -29.50
C GLU A 385 24.45 -4.11 -28.28
N ALA A 386 24.02 -5.37 -28.34
CA ALA A 386 24.42 -6.39 -27.36
C ALA A 386 25.88 -6.82 -27.54
N GLU A 387 26.38 -6.92 -28.77
CA GLU A 387 27.80 -7.17 -29.05
C GLU A 387 28.69 -6.07 -28.48
N ARG A 388 28.35 -4.79 -28.76
CA ARG A 388 29.05 -3.61 -28.22
C ARG A 388 28.97 -3.48 -26.69
N ALA A 389 27.88 -3.94 -26.09
CA ALA A 389 27.70 -3.96 -24.63
C ALA A 389 28.26 -5.23 -23.97
N HIS A 390 28.87 -6.14 -24.76
CA HIS A 390 29.39 -7.43 -24.32
C HIS A 390 28.34 -8.31 -23.62
N ASN A 391 27.10 -8.28 -24.11
CA ASN A 391 25.89 -8.79 -23.47
C ASN A 391 25.20 -9.91 -24.28
N VAL A 392 25.99 -10.74 -25.00
CA VAL A 392 25.46 -11.83 -25.84
C VAL A 392 25.55 -13.16 -25.11
N PHE A 393 24.40 -13.78 -24.86
CA PHE A 393 24.29 -15.10 -24.21
C PHE A 393 24.23 -16.22 -25.25
N TYR A 394 24.27 -17.47 -24.80
CA TYR A 394 24.12 -18.63 -25.68
C TYR A 394 22.77 -18.60 -26.42
N TYR A 395 22.78 -18.92 -27.72
CA TYR A 395 21.66 -18.62 -28.61
C TYR A 395 20.32 -19.27 -28.20
N LEU A 396 20.34 -20.48 -27.63
CA LEU A 396 19.13 -21.17 -27.14
C LEU A 396 18.45 -20.48 -25.96
N THR A 397 19.08 -19.49 -25.32
CA THR A 397 18.42 -18.71 -24.25
C THR A 397 17.42 -17.68 -24.80
N TYR A 398 17.45 -17.38 -26.10
CA TYR A 398 16.64 -16.31 -26.72
C TYR A 398 15.35 -16.83 -27.37
N GLU A 399 14.26 -16.07 -27.17
CA GLU A 399 12.96 -16.30 -27.79
C GLU A 399 13.06 -16.35 -29.32
N GLY A 400 12.53 -17.40 -29.94
CA GLY A 400 12.51 -17.58 -31.40
C GLY A 400 13.83 -18.00 -32.05
N ALA A 401 14.89 -18.30 -31.28
CA ALA A 401 16.17 -18.76 -31.82
C ALA A 401 16.08 -20.16 -32.48
N VAL A 402 15.20 -21.03 -31.95
CA VAL A 402 14.87 -22.35 -32.52
C VAL A 402 13.37 -22.58 -32.41
N ASP A 403 12.78 -23.08 -33.50
CA ASP A 403 11.36 -23.46 -33.55
C ASP A 403 11.20 -24.93 -33.15
N ILE A 404 10.99 -25.15 -31.84
CA ILE A 404 10.92 -26.48 -31.19
C ILE A 404 9.80 -27.36 -31.78
N ASP A 405 8.75 -26.74 -32.34
CA ASP A 405 7.58 -27.46 -32.84
C ASP A 405 7.71 -27.88 -34.32
N LYS A 406 8.77 -27.42 -35.00
CA LYS A 406 9.19 -27.92 -36.32
C LYS A 406 10.28 -29.01 -36.27
N ILE A 407 10.67 -29.47 -35.08
CA ILE A 407 11.69 -30.51 -34.91
C ILE A 407 11.02 -31.88 -34.87
N ASP A 408 11.19 -32.65 -35.96
CA ASP A 408 10.61 -33.99 -36.10
C ASP A 408 11.30 -35.05 -35.21
N ASP A 409 12.59 -34.90 -34.90
CA ASP A 409 13.31 -35.85 -34.02
C ASP A 409 12.96 -35.59 -32.54
N PRO A 410 12.29 -36.53 -31.86
CA PRO A 410 11.91 -36.38 -30.45
C PRO A 410 13.14 -36.32 -29.52
N THR A 411 14.27 -36.92 -29.92
CA THR A 411 15.50 -36.93 -29.13
C THR A 411 16.13 -35.55 -29.11
N LEU A 412 16.33 -34.96 -30.30
CA LEU A 412 16.80 -33.60 -30.48
C LEU A 412 15.85 -32.59 -29.80
N LYS A 413 14.54 -32.71 -30.01
CA LYS A 413 13.52 -31.86 -29.37
C LYS A 413 13.66 -31.87 -27.84
N LYS A 414 13.67 -33.05 -27.22
CA LYS A 414 13.82 -33.18 -25.76
C LYS A 414 15.16 -32.67 -25.25
N SER A 415 16.24 -32.83 -26.02
CA SER A 415 17.56 -32.29 -25.66
C SER A 415 17.57 -30.76 -25.62
N ILE A 416 16.91 -30.12 -26.59
CA ILE A 416 16.79 -28.65 -26.67
C ILE A 416 15.89 -28.11 -25.57
N GLU A 417 14.74 -28.76 -25.31
CA GLU A 417 13.85 -28.40 -24.19
C GLU A 417 14.56 -28.50 -22.83
N THR A 418 15.36 -29.56 -22.64
CA THR A 418 16.19 -29.75 -21.44
C THR A 418 17.28 -28.66 -21.33
N GLN A 419 17.89 -28.27 -22.45
CA GLN A 419 18.91 -27.23 -22.47
C GLN A 419 18.32 -25.84 -22.16
N ILE A 420 17.15 -25.49 -22.72
CA ILE A 420 16.43 -24.25 -22.44
C ILE A 420 16.06 -24.15 -20.95
N SER A 421 15.55 -25.25 -20.38
CA SER A 421 15.18 -25.32 -18.96
C SER A 421 16.38 -25.12 -18.03
N ASN A 422 17.47 -25.89 -18.24
CA ASN A 422 18.60 -25.92 -17.32
C ASN A 422 19.55 -24.72 -17.44
N PHE A 423 19.76 -24.19 -18.65
CA PHE A 423 20.76 -23.13 -18.89
C PHE A 423 20.20 -21.71 -18.79
N GLY A 424 18.88 -21.56 -18.59
CA GLY A 424 18.22 -20.29 -18.30
C GLY A 424 17.59 -19.61 -19.51
N GLN A 425 16.46 -18.96 -19.31
CA GLN A 425 15.71 -18.26 -20.36
C GLN A 425 15.95 -16.75 -20.30
N THR A 426 16.15 -16.08 -21.44
CA THR A 426 16.21 -14.61 -21.54
C THR A 426 14.78 -14.02 -21.44
N PRO A 427 14.54 -12.89 -20.71
CA PRO A 427 13.22 -12.26 -20.66
C PRO A 427 12.77 -11.77 -22.05
N SER A 428 11.47 -11.65 -22.30
CA SER A 428 11.02 -11.05 -23.57
C SER A 428 11.50 -9.59 -23.68
N GLN A 429 12.03 -9.21 -24.84
CA GLN A 429 12.47 -7.83 -25.10
C GLN A 429 11.29 -6.86 -25.06
N LEU A 430 11.29 -5.94 -24.10
CA LEU A 430 10.24 -4.94 -23.91
C LEU A 430 10.47 -3.66 -24.73
N PHE A 431 11.73 -3.30 -24.99
CA PHE A 431 12.09 -2.05 -25.68
C PHE A 431 13.09 -2.29 -26.81
N LYS A 432 12.90 -1.57 -27.94
CA LYS A 432 13.83 -1.56 -29.09
C LYS A 432 14.58 -0.23 -29.26
N GLN A 433 14.48 0.64 -28.26
CA GLN A 433 15.15 1.93 -28.16
C GLN A 433 15.68 2.09 -26.73
N ALA A 434 16.61 3.02 -26.53
CA ALA A 434 17.16 3.32 -25.21
C ALA A 434 16.05 3.63 -24.20
N HIS A 435 16.13 2.99 -23.04
CA HIS A 435 15.15 3.16 -21.99
C HIS A 435 15.20 4.62 -21.48
N PRO A 436 14.05 5.30 -21.35
CA PRO A 436 14.07 6.68 -20.90
C PRO A 436 14.60 6.80 -19.47
N THR A 437 15.31 7.90 -19.18
CA THR A 437 15.82 8.22 -17.84
C THR A 437 14.67 8.48 -16.86
N ARG A 438 14.88 8.13 -15.58
CA ARG A 438 14.00 8.55 -14.49
C ARG A 438 14.14 10.06 -14.32
N GLU A 439 13.03 10.77 -14.05
CA GLU A 439 13.11 12.21 -13.83
C GLU A 439 13.88 12.46 -12.51
N PRO A 440 14.72 13.51 -12.42
CA PRO A 440 15.37 13.87 -11.17
C PRO A 440 14.32 14.13 -10.09
N ARG A 441 14.67 13.92 -8.82
CA ARG A 441 13.84 14.39 -7.69
C ARG A 441 13.54 15.87 -7.96
N ARG A 442 12.26 16.23 -8.05
CA ARG A 442 11.84 17.64 -8.04
C ARG A 442 12.18 18.17 -6.66
N ILE A 443 13.41 18.65 -6.50
CA ILE A 443 13.82 19.49 -5.39
C ILE A 443 13.03 20.78 -5.57
N VAL A 444 11.83 20.82 -4.97
CA VAL A 444 11.17 22.07 -4.66
C VAL A 444 12.11 22.76 -3.67
N PRO A 445 12.78 23.86 -4.06
CA PRO A 445 13.82 24.41 -3.20
C PRO A 445 13.16 24.92 -1.93
N ARG A 446 13.54 24.36 -0.77
CA ARG A 446 12.99 24.75 0.55
C ARG A 446 13.17 26.25 0.84
N PHE A 447 13.99 26.96 0.04
CA PHE A 447 14.17 28.42 0.01
C PHE A 447 14.38 29.02 -1.40
N ALA A 448 13.54 28.73 -2.42
CA ALA A 448 13.55 29.49 -3.70
C ALA A 448 12.24 29.46 -4.51
N LEU A 449 11.07 29.52 -3.86
CA LEU A 449 9.77 29.76 -4.54
C LEU A 449 9.14 31.13 -4.23
N TRP A 450 9.97 32.09 -3.79
CA TRP A 450 9.62 33.50 -3.74
C TRP A 450 10.58 34.25 -4.66
N ARG A 451 10.04 34.82 -5.76
CA ARG A 451 10.75 35.28 -6.97
C ARG A 451 11.25 34.08 -7.80
N ASP A 452 10.67 33.75 -8.96
CA ASP A 452 10.40 34.68 -10.06
C ASP A 452 9.06 34.53 -10.78
N ASN A 453 8.73 35.57 -11.55
CA ASN A 453 7.44 35.78 -12.21
C ASN A 453 7.27 34.92 -13.47
N ALA A 454 6.50 33.82 -13.37
CA ALA A 454 6.06 33.04 -14.53
C ALA A 454 4.58 32.61 -14.53
N PHE A 455 3.82 32.88 -13.46
CA PHE A 455 2.37 32.61 -13.39
C PHE A 455 1.47 33.83 -13.65
N ALA A 456 2.06 35.01 -13.88
CA ALA A 456 1.33 36.27 -14.06
C ALA A 456 0.63 36.43 -15.43
N SER A 457 0.82 35.51 -16.40
CA SER A 457 0.26 35.65 -17.77
C SER A 457 -0.93 34.75 -18.11
N TYR A 458 -1.34 33.83 -17.22
CA TYR A 458 -2.50 32.96 -17.43
C TYR A 458 -3.58 33.08 -16.36
N ALA A 459 -3.34 33.86 -15.29
CA ALA A 459 -4.34 34.20 -14.27
C ALA A 459 -5.02 35.58 -14.55
N SER A 460 -5.15 35.97 -15.82
CA SER A 460 -5.62 37.29 -16.26
C SER A 460 -6.88 37.27 -17.12
N THR A 461 -7.70 36.22 -17.02
CA THR A 461 -9.12 36.33 -17.41
C THR A 461 -9.88 36.90 -16.22
N LEU A 462 -10.03 38.23 -16.18
CA LEU A 462 -10.86 38.91 -15.18
C LEU A 462 -12.29 38.37 -15.21
N VAL A 463 -12.79 37.93 -14.05
CA VAL A 463 -14.19 38.19 -13.69
C VAL A 463 -14.15 39.42 -12.78
N ARG A 464 -14.85 40.50 -13.18
CA ARG A 464 -14.91 41.74 -12.40
C ARG A 464 -15.87 41.58 -11.21
N PRO A 465 -15.71 42.35 -10.11
CA PRO A 465 -16.45 42.10 -8.86
C PRO A 465 -17.92 42.54 -8.85
N ASP A 466 -18.49 42.95 -9.98
CA ASP A 466 -19.81 43.63 -10.05
C ASP A 466 -20.94 42.75 -10.64
N GLU A 467 -20.65 41.51 -11.08
CA GLU A 467 -21.65 40.58 -11.62
C GLU A 467 -21.65 39.23 -10.88
N LEU A 468 -21.98 39.27 -9.59
CA LEU A 468 -22.47 38.09 -8.85
C LEU A 468 -23.95 37.85 -9.20
N ALA A 469 -24.20 37.55 -10.47
CA ALA A 469 -25.52 37.17 -10.95
C ALA A 469 -25.91 35.79 -10.38
N LEU A 470 -27.16 35.68 -9.92
CA LEU A 470 -27.81 34.40 -9.60
C LEU A 470 -27.75 33.48 -10.83
N VAL A 471 -26.90 32.47 -10.80
CA VAL A 471 -26.86 31.43 -11.84
C VAL A 471 -27.95 30.41 -11.54
N GLU A 472 -29.10 30.58 -12.19
CA GLU A 472 -30.14 29.53 -12.21
C GLU A 472 -29.64 28.24 -12.91
N PRO A 473 -30.16 27.07 -12.51
CA PRO A 473 -29.56 25.77 -12.84
C PRO A 473 -29.92 25.31 -14.27
N ASN A 474 -29.21 25.82 -15.27
CA ASN A 474 -29.34 25.36 -16.66
C ASN A 474 -27.98 25.14 -17.35
N ASN A 475 -27.28 24.07 -16.97
CA ASN A 475 -26.51 23.27 -17.93
C ASN A 475 -26.28 21.84 -17.41
N SER A 476 -26.36 20.87 -18.33
CA SER A 476 -26.53 19.46 -18.01
C SER A 476 -25.22 18.75 -17.63
N ALA A 477 -24.93 18.69 -16.33
CA ALA A 477 -24.11 17.66 -15.70
C ALA A 477 -24.52 17.49 -14.23
N ALA A 478 -25.30 16.46 -13.93
CA ALA A 478 -25.80 16.20 -12.59
C ALA A 478 -24.69 15.67 -11.67
N HIS A 479 -23.96 16.59 -11.03
CA HIS A 479 -23.05 16.26 -9.93
C HIS A 479 -23.85 15.99 -8.65
N VAL A 480 -23.96 14.71 -8.28
CA VAL A 480 -24.54 14.30 -6.99
C VAL A 480 -23.59 14.73 -5.87
N ALA A 481 -24.06 15.61 -4.98
CA ALA A 481 -23.32 16.03 -3.79
C ALA A 481 -23.31 14.89 -2.74
N SER A 482 -22.22 14.75 -1.98
CA SER A 482 -22.06 13.69 -0.98
C SER A 482 -21.66 14.22 0.42
N PRO A 483 -22.16 13.59 1.50
CA PRO A 483 -22.06 14.12 2.87
C PRO A 483 -20.65 14.24 3.42
N ILE A 484 -20.33 15.36 4.08
CA ILE A 484 -19.03 15.57 4.75
C ILE A 484 -19.03 14.96 6.15
N TYR A 485 -18.22 13.92 6.37
CA TYR A 485 -18.16 13.20 7.65
C TYR A 485 -17.05 13.68 8.58
N HIS A 486 -16.01 14.35 8.07
CA HIS A 486 -14.91 14.85 8.89
C HIS A 486 -14.37 16.18 8.36
N VAL A 487 -14.02 17.07 9.29
CA VAL A 487 -13.52 18.43 9.06
C VAL A 487 -12.42 18.71 10.08
N GLN A 488 -11.27 19.23 9.63
CA GLN A 488 -10.15 19.59 10.52
C GLN A 488 -9.34 20.76 9.96
N ALA A 489 -8.75 21.58 10.85
CA ALA A 489 -7.98 22.76 10.47
C ALA A 489 -6.61 22.80 11.16
N PHE A 490 -5.56 23.21 10.43
CA PHE A 490 -4.17 23.24 10.92
C PHE A 490 -3.39 24.37 10.27
N ASN A 491 -2.63 25.16 11.04
CA ASN A 491 -1.50 25.98 10.54
C ASN A 491 -1.68 26.66 9.15
N GLN A 492 -2.83 27.32 8.92
CA GLN A 492 -3.24 28.03 7.69
C GLN A 492 -3.83 27.18 6.54
N ASP A 493 -3.99 25.87 6.71
CA ASP A 493 -4.66 24.93 5.80
C ASP A 493 -5.93 24.33 6.42
N LEU A 494 -6.89 23.95 5.55
CA LEU A 494 -8.21 23.44 5.91
C LEU A 494 -8.45 22.08 5.20
N ILE A 495 -9.20 21.17 5.82
CA ILE A 495 -9.51 19.85 5.24
C ILE A 495 -10.97 19.49 5.56
N ALA A 496 -11.73 19.05 4.54
CA ALA A 496 -13.14 18.67 4.68
C ALA A 496 -13.49 17.52 3.72
N GLN A 497 -13.90 16.37 4.25
CA GLN A 497 -13.99 15.12 3.49
C GLN A 497 -15.46 14.66 3.27
N PRO A 498 -15.96 14.67 2.02
CA PRO A 498 -17.22 14.01 1.66
C PRO A 498 -17.11 12.47 1.51
N GLN A 499 -18.26 11.80 1.57
CA GLN A 499 -18.39 10.33 1.71
C GLN A 499 -17.62 9.51 0.66
N ASP A 500 -17.68 9.94 -0.60
CA ASP A 500 -17.15 9.16 -1.73
C ASP A 500 -15.78 9.64 -2.23
N LYS A 501 -15.31 10.82 -1.78
CA LYS A 501 -14.12 11.49 -2.33
C LYS A 501 -13.38 12.25 -1.24
N MET A 502 -12.06 12.10 -1.16
CA MET A 502 -11.28 12.88 -0.21
C MET A 502 -10.99 14.26 -0.82
N MET A 503 -11.60 15.32 -0.28
CA MET A 503 -11.28 16.70 -0.67
C MET A 503 -10.33 17.34 0.34
N VAL A 504 -9.06 17.43 -0.05
CA VAL A 504 -8.10 18.30 0.64
C VAL A 504 -8.35 19.73 0.14
N VAL A 505 -9.24 20.45 0.82
CA VAL A 505 -9.54 21.87 0.55
C VAL A 505 -8.44 22.75 1.15
N SER A 506 -7.19 22.56 0.68
CA SER A 506 -6.06 23.44 1.05
C SER A 506 -6.38 24.87 0.63
N ALA A 507 -6.96 25.61 1.58
CA ALA A 507 -7.30 27.00 1.45
C ALA A 507 -6.01 27.82 1.57
N HIS A 508 -5.21 27.78 0.50
CA HIS A 508 -3.95 28.51 0.36
C HIS A 508 -4.01 29.86 1.09
N ARG A 509 -3.08 30.05 2.05
CA ARG A 509 -2.62 31.28 2.74
C ARG A 509 -3.37 32.60 2.49
N TYR A 510 -3.65 32.97 1.23
CA TYR A 510 -4.49 34.10 0.84
C TYR A 510 -5.94 34.02 1.35
N LEU A 511 -6.56 32.84 1.40
CA LEU A 511 -7.96 32.70 1.84
C LEU A 511 -8.05 32.78 3.37
N TYR A 512 -7.14 32.12 4.08
CA TYR A 512 -6.91 32.33 5.52
C TYR A 512 -6.64 33.82 5.86
N GLN A 513 -5.82 34.50 5.06
CA GLN A 513 -5.50 35.92 5.22
C GLN A 513 -6.61 36.88 4.73
N PHE A 514 -7.59 36.40 3.97
CA PHE A 514 -8.81 37.14 3.62
C PHE A 514 -9.86 37.02 4.75
N LEU A 515 -10.04 35.80 5.28
CA LEU A 515 -10.94 35.50 6.42
C LEU A 515 -10.53 36.27 7.69
N LEU A 516 -9.22 36.34 7.99
CA LEU A 516 -8.70 37.08 9.14
C LEU A 516 -8.92 38.61 9.09
N ASN A 517 -9.21 39.18 7.92
CA ASN A 517 -9.21 40.64 7.70
C ASN A 517 -10.62 41.26 7.63
N LYS A 518 -11.70 40.51 7.87
CA LYS A 518 -13.06 41.04 7.99
C LYS A 518 -13.87 40.30 9.06
N PRO A 519 -14.69 41.00 9.86
CA PRO A 519 -15.69 40.36 10.71
C PRO A 519 -16.81 39.79 9.83
N LEU A 520 -16.69 38.51 9.47
CA LEU A 520 -17.69 37.79 8.68
C LEU A 520 -18.84 37.35 9.59
N ARG A 521 -19.84 38.23 9.77
CA ARG A 521 -21.18 37.79 10.15
C ARG A 521 -21.67 36.78 9.12
N ALA A 522 -21.97 35.56 9.59
CA ALA A 522 -22.60 34.44 8.90
C ALA A 522 -22.73 34.62 7.37
N SER A 523 -21.60 34.50 6.66
CA SER A 523 -21.57 34.60 5.21
C SER A 523 -21.53 33.20 4.63
N MET A 524 -22.61 32.76 4.00
CA MET A 524 -22.61 31.55 3.17
C MET A 524 -21.62 31.70 2.00
N VAL A 525 -20.36 31.32 2.24
CA VAL A 525 -19.42 31.05 1.16
C VAL A 525 -19.75 29.66 0.64
N SER A 526 -20.72 29.59 -0.26
CA SER A 526 -20.98 28.37 -1.05
C SER A 526 -19.80 28.13 -1.99
N MET A 527 -18.75 27.49 -1.46
CA MET A 527 -17.74 26.87 -2.30
C MET A 527 -18.34 25.61 -2.91
N ASN A 528 -18.89 25.74 -4.12
CA ASN A 528 -18.80 24.67 -5.11
C ASN A 528 -17.32 24.28 -5.18
N ALA A 529 -16.97 23.13 -4.59
CA ALA A 529 -15.62 22.88 -4.09
C ALA A 529 -14.53 23.12 -5.17
N VAL A 530 -13.77 24.21 -5.03
CA VAL A 530 -12.66 24.54 -5.93
C VAL A 530 -11.41 23.78 -5.48
N GLY A 531 -11.50 22.47 -5.59
CA GLY A 531 -10.43 21.51 -5.36
C GLY A 531 -10.76 20.24 -6.15
N ASN A 532 -9.77 19.64 -6.81
CA ASN A 532 -10.00 18.40 -7.55
C ASN A 532 -10.58 17.34 -6.61
N PRO A 533 -11.77 16.78 -6.87
CA PRO A 533 -12.28 15.67 -6.10
C PRO A 533 -11.37 14.46 -6.33
N MET A 534 -10.49 14.13 -5.38
CA MET A 534 -9.71 12.90 -5.47
C MET A 534 -10.65 11.72 -5.25
N GLU A 535 -10.88 10.97 -6.32
CA GLU A 535 -11.56 9.68 -6.25
C GLU A 535 -10.72 8.72 -5.41
N SER A 536 -11.20 8.44 -4.20
CA SER A 536 -10.65 7.40 -3.36
C SER A 536 -11.17 6.05 -3.88
N SER A 537 -10.57 5.55 -4.96
CA SER A 537 -10.91 4.27 -5.60
C SER A 537 -10.64 3.02 -4.74
N THR A 538 -10.44 3.22 -3.44
CA THR A 538 -10.07 2.24 -2.41
C THR A 538 -10.98 2.33 -1.18
N LEU A 539 -12.01 3.19 -1.17
CA LEU A 539 -12.93 3.30 -0.03
C LEU A 539 -13.96 2.16 -0.03
N ASP A 540 -13.60 1.09 0.66
CA ASP A 540 -14.52 0.00 0.96
C ASP A 540 -15.62 0.49 1.94
N ARG A 541 -16.85 0.00 1.79
CA ARG A 541 -18.07 0.59 2.40
C ARG A 541 -18.27 0.26 3.89
N GLY A 542 -17.25 0.50 4.71
CA GLY A 542 -17.24 0.27 6.17
C GLY A 542 -17.50 1.51 7.04
N VAL A 543 -17.38 1.34 8.36
CA VAL A 543 -17.54 2.42 9.38
C VAL A 543 -16.28 3.28 9.42
N GLN A 544 -16.12 4.14 8.42
CA GLN A 544 -14.91 4.95 8.22
C GLN A 544 -14.66 5.91 9.39
N CYS A 545 -13.62 5.64 10.18
CA CYS A 545 -13.13 6.52 11.24
C CYS A 545 -11.73 7.06 10.90
N TYR A 546 -11.48 8.33 11.18
CA TYR A 546 -10.27 9.05 10.73
C TYR A 546 -9.68 9.93 11.83
N ALA A 547 -8.37 10.14 11.78
CA ALA A 547 -7.68 11.17 12.53
C ALA A 547 -6.49 11.71 11.71
N ILE A 548 -6.23 13.03 11.73
CA ILE A 548 -5.12 13.64 11.00
C ILE A 548 -4.08 14.17 12.00
N SER A 549 -2.80 13.95 11.71
CA SER A 549 -1.67 14.45 12.50
C SER A 549 -1.62 15.98 12.56
N HIS A 550 -1.08 16.53 13.65
CA HIS A 550 -0.95 17.98 13.87
C HIS A 550 -0.13 18.74 12.82
N ASP A 551 0.66 18.04 12.02
CA ASP A 551 1.41 18.62 10.89
C ASP A 551 0.66 18.54 9.54
N ALA A 552 -0.59 18.06 9.54
CA ALA A 552 -1.44 17.82 8.37
C ALA A 552 -0.81 16.93 7.27
N LYS A 553 0.28 16.20 7.58
CA LYS A 553 0.94 15.30 6.62
C LYS A 553 0.41 13.88 6.66
N TRP A 554 -0.20 13.43 7.75
CA TRP A 554 -0.57 12.02 7.96
C TRP A 554 -2.03 11.85 8.33
N LEU A 555 -2.70 10.97 7.59
CA LEU A 555 -4.06 10.51 7.84
C LEU A 555 -4.01 9.09 8.41
N PHE A 556 -4.54 8.92 9.60
CA PHE A 556 -4.84 7.61 10.19
C PHE A 556 -6.30 7.26 9.86
N SER A 557 -6.54 6.01 9.47
CA SER A 557 -7.88 5.52 9.13
C SER A 557 -8.15 4.14 9.69
N GLY A 558 -9.37 3.94 10.17
CA GLY A 558 -9.96 2.67 10.59
C GLY A 558 -11.32 2.48 9.91
N GLY A 559 -12.06 1.44 10.29
CA GLY A 559 -13.32 1.08 9.64
C GLY A 559 -13.20 0.12 8.47
N HIS A 560 -11.97 -0.28 8.12
CA HIS A 560 -11.70 -1.22 7.03
C HIS A 560 -12.18 -2.63 7.40
N PHE A 561 -12.81 -3.35 6.45
CA PHE A 561 -13.20 -4.74 6.64
C PHE A 561 -12.01 -5.69 6.89
N ASP A 562 -10.81 -5.27 6.48
CA ASP A 562 -9.54 -5.95 6.76
C ASP A 562 -9.05 -5.76 8.21
N LYS A 563 -9.80 -5.04 9.06
CA LYS A 563 -9.57 -4.81 10.50
C LYS A 563 -8.32 -3.98 10.81
N SER A 564 -7.70 -3.38 9.80
CA SER A 564 -6.46 -2.64 9.99
C SER A 564 -6.66 -1.17 10.39
N VAL A 565 -5.66 -0.65 11.09
CA VAL A 565 -5.41 0.79 11.22
C VAL A 565 -4.38 1.17 10.15
N LYS A 566 -4.76 2.03 9.21
CA LYS A 566 -3.90 2.44 8.08
C LYS A 566 -3.37 3.85 8.28
N CYS A 567 -2.07 4.02 8.06
CA CYS A 567 -1.34 5.29 8.14
C CYS A 567 -0.97 5.74 6.72
N THR A 568 -1.58 6.83 6.26
CA THR A 568 -1.53 7.36 4.89
C THR A 568 -0.83 8.72 4.89
N LEU A 569 0.08 8.96 3.95
CA LEU A 569 0.61 10.32 3.75
C LEU A 569 -0.39 11.14 2.94
N ILE A 570 -0.77 12.31 3.44
CA ILE A 570 -1.60 13.30 2.74
C ILE A 570 -0.75 13.94 1.64
N ASN A 571 -0.79 13.32 0.47
CA ASN A 571 -0.19 13.76 -0.78
C ASN A 571 -1.15 13.46 -1.94
N ASN A 572 -0.79 13.84 -3.16
CA ASN A 572 -1.61 13.64 -4.37
C ASN A 572 -1.89 12.17 -4.76
N GLN A 573 -1.57 11.17 -3.93
CA GLN A 573 -1.82 9.75 -4.19
C GLN A 573 -2.53 8.99 -3.06
N LEU A 574 -2.59 9.53 -1.83
CA LEU A 574 -3.38 8.99 -0.70
C LEU A 574 -3.23 7.47 -0.44
N LEU A 575 -2.06 6.90 -0.75
CA LEU A 575 -1.79 5.48 -0.50
C LEU A 575 -1.40 5.27 0.97
N PRO A 576 -1.94 4.22 1.64
CA PRO A 576 -1.49 3.84 2.96
C PRO A 576 -0.03 3.40 2.91
N LYS A 577 0.84 4.12 3.62
CA LYS A 577 2.26 3.76 3.78
C LYS A 577 2.44 2.58 4.73
N GLN A 578 1.51 2.37 5.64
CA GLN A 578 1.53 1.28 6.61
C GLN A 578 0.10 0.86 6.96
N SER A 579 -0.12 -0.43 7.19
CA SER A 579 -1.39 -1.02 7.64
C SER A 579 -1.11 -1.96 8.80
N LEU A 580 -1.71 -1.71 9.97
CA LEU A 580 -1.50 -2.46 11.21
C LEU A 580 -2.69 -3.36 11.53
N PHE A 581 -2.47 -4.66 11.68
CA PHE A 581 -3.50 -5.69 11.87
C PHE A 581 -3.52 -6.24 13.30
N HIS A 582 -3.89 -5.38 14.27
CA HIS A 582 -3.91 -5.75 15.69
C HIS A 582 -5.29 -6.14 16.22
N HIS A 583 -6.33 -5.51 15.69
CA HIS A 583 -7.71 -5.78 16.11
C HIS A 583 -8.24 -7.07 15.48
N LYS A 584 -9.05 -7.80 16.25
CA LYS A 584 -9.72 -9.03 15.84
C LYS A 584 -11.04 -8.76 15.13
N ASP A 585 -11.54 -7.52 15.18
CA ASP A 585 -12.72 -7.06 14.44
C ASP A 585 -12.56 -5.60 13.96
N ILE A 586 -13.54 -5.07 13.24
CA ILE A 586 -13.51 -3.75 12.59
C ILE A 586 -13.21 -2.64 13.63
N VAL A 587 -12.25 -1.78 13.29
CA VAL A 587 -11.93 -0.57 14.05
C VAL A 587 -13.08 0.43 13.92
N SER A 588 -13.78 0.71 15.02
CA SER A 588 -14.97 1.56 15.07
C SER A 588 -14.64 3.03 15.28
N CYS A 589 -13.57 3.32 16.02
CA CYS A 589 -13.18 4.66 16.44
C CYS A 589 -11.66 4.79 16.56
N ILE A 590 -11.15 6.00 16.33
CA ILE A 590 -9.72 6.36 16.43
C ILE A 590 -9.63 7.76 17.06
N ALA A 591 -8.64 7.96 17.93
CA ALA A 591 -8.27 9.25 18.49
C ALA A 591 -6.76 9.47 18.45
N LEU A 592 -6.32 10.73 18.39
CA LEU A 592 -4.94 11.16 18.57
C LEU A 592 -4.81 11.87 19.92
N SER A 593 -3.69 11.69 20.61
CA SER A 593 -3.39 12.46 21.81
C SER A 593 -3.21 13.95 21.49
N HIS A 594 -3.51 14.83 22.46
CA HIS A 594 -3.36 16.27 22.29
C HIS A 594 -1.93 16.70 21.85
N ASP A 595 -0.89 15.99 22.31
CA ASP A 595 0.51 16.24 21.91
C ASP A 595 0.91 15.63 20.55
N GLY A 596 0.03 14.83 19.94
CA GLY A 596 0.25 14.13 18.67
C GLY A 596 1.27 12.98 18.74
N ARG A 597 1.62 12.48 19.93
CA ARG A 597 2.60 11.40 20.13
C ARG A 597 1.99 10.02 20.25
N TYR A 598 0.68 9.89 20.42
CA TYR A 598 0.00 8.60 20.53
C TYR A 598 -1.23 8.58 19.63
N LEU A 599 -1.43 7.44 18.97
CA LEU A 599 -2.65 7.07 18.27
C LEU A 599 -3.35 5.99 19.10
N VAL A 600 -4.65 6.14 19.31
CA VAL A 600 -5.48 5.17 20.03
C VAL A 600 -6.58 4.69 19.09
N SER A 601 -6.77 3.38 18.98
CA SER A 601 -7.82 2.76 18.17
C SER A 601 -8.71 1.85 19.01
N GLY A 602 -10.00 1.82 18.70
CA GLY A 602 -11.01 1.01 19.38
C GLY A 602 -11.79 0.21 18.36
N SER A 603 -12.20 -0.99 18.72
CA SER A 603 -12.81 -1.95 17.80
C SER A 603 -14.07 -2.58 18.37
N LEU A 604 -14.84 -3.18 17.47
CA LEU A 604 -15.96 -4.06 17.79
C LEU A 604 -15.52 -5.33 18.56
N ASP A 605 -14.21 -5.64 18.61
CA ASP A 605 -13.64 -6.73 19.40
C ASP A 605 -13.54 -6.46 20.92
N CYS A 606 -14.11 -5.35 21.39
CA CYS A 606 -14.09 -4.88 22.79
C CYS A 606 -12.69 -4.50 23.32
N THR A 607 -11.70 -4.32 22.45
CA THR A 607 -10.33 -3.89 22.84
C THR A 607 -10.02 -2.46 22.38
N VAL A 608 -9.06 -1.85 23.06
CA VAL A 608 -8.47 -0.56 22.68
C VAL A 608 -6.96 -0.73 22.57
N VAL A 609 -6.35 -0.25 21.50
CA VAL A 609 -4.91 -0.41 21.23
C VAL A 609 -4.25 0.97 21.20
N ILE A 610 -3.10 1.10 21.88
CA ILE A 610 -2.31 2.33 21.93
C ILE A 610 -1.03 2.15 21.10
N TYR A 611 -0.83 3.01 20.11
CA TYR A 611 0.39 3.09 19.30
C TYR A 611 1.16 4.38 19.61
N PRO A 612 2.48 4.32 19.83
CA PRO A 612 3.32 5.51 19.90
C PRO A 612 3.69 5.97 18.49
N ILE A 613 3.57 7.26 18.21
CA ILE A 613 3.89 7.87 16.91
C ILE A 613 5.35 8.30 16.92
N LEU A 614 6.18 7.62 16.13
CA LEU A 614 7.62 7.87 16.05
C LEU A 614 7.92 8.78 14.85
N PHE A 615 8.29 10.03 15.14
CA PHE A 615 8.71 10.99 14.12
C PHE A 615 10.21 10.87 13.83
N SER A 616 10.56 10.42 12.63
CA SER A 616 11.94 10.41 12.14
C SER A 616 12.37 11.84 11.78
N GLY A 617 13.31 12.40 12.56
CA GLY A 617 13.88 13.73 12.34
C GLY A 617 14.17 14.56 13.59
N GLY A 618 13.63 14.19 14.76
CA GLY A 618 13.85 14.91 16.03
C GLY A 618 14.97 14.30 16.89
N ASN A 619 15.74 15.15 17.59
CA ASN A 619 16.82 14.74 18.51
C ASN A 619 16.36 13.90 19.74
N THR A 620 15.05 13.68 19.88
CA THR A 620 14.40 12.99 21.00
C THR A 620 14.28 11.46 20.84
N SER A 621 14.49 10.88 19.66
CA SER A 621 14.45 9.42 19.47
C SER A 621 15.41 8.64 20.37
N ARG A 622 16.48 9.28 20.88
CA ARG A 622 17.46 8.68 21.80
C ARG A 622 16.96 8.38 23.22
N ARG A 623 15.77 8.84 23.63
CA ARG A 623 15.23 8.58 24.99
C ARG A 623 14.17 7.47 25.04
N ILE A 624 13.30 7.35 24.03
CA ILE A 624 12.20 6.36 24.04
C ILE A 624 12.72 4.93 23.84
N THR A 625 13.73 4.73 22.98
CA THR A 625 14.34 3.40 22.74
C THR A 625 15.00 2.77 23.97
N THR A 626 15.36 3.55 24.99
CA THR A 626 15.99 3.05 26.22
C THR A 626 14.97 2.39 27.16
N VAL A 627 13.72 2.83 27.14
CA VAL A 627 12.66 2.30 28.02
C VAL A 627 12.19 0.92 27.52
N ILE A 628 12.03 0.75 26.20
CA ILE A 628 11.53 -0.50 25.60
C ILE A 628 12.54 -1.66 25.78
N ARG A 629 13.86 -1.39 25.76
CA ARG A 629 14.89 -2.42 25.99
C ARG A 629 14.87 -3.02 27.40
N ASN A 630 14.43 -2.27 28.41
CA ASN A 630 14.48 -2.72 29.81
C ASN A 630 13.30 -3.60 30.23
N LYS A 631 12.28 -3.80 29.37
CA LYS A 631 11.12 -4.66 29.67
C LYS A 631 11.34 -6.14 29.32
N VAL A 632 12.49 -6.50 28.75
CA VAL A 632 12.80 -7.86 28.24
C VAL A 632 13.78 -8.64 29.15
N SER A 633 14.13 -8.11 30.33
CA SER A 633 15.11 -8.75 31.22
C SER A 633 14.87 -8.51 32.71
N SER A 634 13.91 -9.22 33.31
CA SER A 634 13.88 -9.44 34.78
C SER A 634 12.92 -10.56 35.24
N ASP A 635 13.27 -11.81 34.94
CA ASP A 635 12.84 -12.98 35.74
C ASP A 635 14.05 -13.52 36.53
N ALA A 636 14.48 -12.79 37.57
CA ALA A 636 15.41 -13.30 38.59
C ALA A 636 15.53 -12.38 39.82
N SER A 637 15.07 -12.90 40.97
CA SER A 637 15.49 -12.57 42.35
C SER A 637 15.39 -11.13 42.88
N SER A 638 15.50 -11.02 44.20
CA SER A 638 15.05 -9.88 45.01
C SER A 638 16.20 -9.19 45.79
N HIS A 639 15.88 -8.01 46.34
CA HIS A 639 16.65 -7.16 47.28
C HIS A 639 17.61 -6.12 46.67
N GLY A 640 17.46 -4.85 47.11
CA GLY A 640 18.51 -3.83 47.07
C GLY A 640 18.09 -2.44 46.57
N ASN A 641 17.90 -1.48 47.48
CA ASN A 641 17.60 -0.07 47.16
C ASN A 641 18.67 0.61 46.29
N GLY A 642 18.23 1.54 45.42
CA GLY A 642 19.12 2.46 44.70
C GLY A 642 18.37 3.32 43.69
N GLY A 643 17.58 4.29 44.16
CA GLY A 643 16.77 5.14 43.28
C GLY A 643 17.60 6.09 42.41
N ALA A 644 17.18 6.24 41.16
CA ALA A 644 17.63 7.30 40.25
C ALA A 644 16.44 7.70 39.35
N ASP A 645 15.63 8.65 39.82
CA ASP A 645 14.55 9.21 39.03
C ASP A 645 15.10 9.93 37.79
N ILE A 646 14.61 9.57 36.61
CA ILE A 646 14.94 10.27 35.36
C ILE A 646 13.66 10.80 34.73
N HIS A 647 13.21 11.96 35.22
CA HIS A 647 12.21 12.78 34.56
C HIS A 647 12.66 13.16 33.14
N PRO A 648 11.86 12.88 32.10
CA PRO A 648 12.03 13.52 30.80
C PRO A 648 11.25 14.85 30.79
N GLU A 649 11.76 15.88 31.47
CA GLU A 649 11.37 17.25 31.14
C GLU A 649 11.75 17.53 29.68
N ALA A 650 10.74 17.64 28.82
CA ALA A 650 10.86 18.09 27.45
C ALA A 650 9.68 19.03 27.17
N ARG A 651 9.99 20.33 27.09
CA ARG A 651 9.01 21.43 26.95
C ARG A 651 7.97 21.17 25.87
N SER A 652 6.76 21.68 26.11
CA SER A 652 5.67 21.77 25.14
C SER A 652 6.19 22.27 23.78
N GLY A 653 5.89 21.50 22.74
CA GLY A 653 6.36 21.70 21.38
C GLY A 653 5.89 20.53 20.52
N TYR A 654 4.99 20.82 19.59
CA TYR A 654 4.45 19.85 18.64
C TYR A 654 5.58 19.17 17.86
N LEU A 655 5.66 17.85 17.93
CA LEU A 655 6.71 17.09 17.24
C LEU A 655 6.37 16.94 15.76
N THR A 656 6.92 17.83 14.92
CA THR A 656 6.82 17.72 13.46
C THR A 656 7.99 16.89 12.90
N GLY A 657 7.70 15.81 12.18
CA GLY A 657 8.70 15.00 11.48
C GLY A 657 8.49 14.96 9.96
N ASP A 658 9.50 14.52 9.21
CA ASP A 658 9.34 14.27 7.77
C ASP A 658 8.90 12.81 7.47
N ASN A 659 8.98 11.90 8.46
CA ASN A 659 8.18 10.67 8.47
C ASN A 659 7.61 10.33 9.86
N ALA A 660 6.31 10.05 9.95
CA ALA A 660 5.68 9.41 11.11
C ALA A 660 5.65 7.89 10.86
N ILE A 661 5.98 7.10 11.89
CA ILE A 661 5.97 5.64 11.86
C ILE A 661 5.19 5.17 13.10
N LEU A 662 4.22 4.28 12.91
CA LEU A 662 3.66 3.50 14.01
C LEU A 662 4.49 2.21 14.11
N PRO A 663 5.04 1.81 15.27
CA PRO A 663 5.75 0.54 15.36
C PRO A 663 4.79 -0.65 15.21
N ASP A 664 5.29 -1.74 14.63
CA ASP A 664 4.49 -2.95 14.36
C ASP A 664 4.10 -3.71 15.65
N GLN A 665 4.63 -3.33 16.82
CA GLN A 665 4.10 -3.74 18.12
C GLN A 665 3.43 -2.53 18.81
N PRO A 666 2.21 -2.69 19.34
CA PRO A 666 1.53 -1.62 20.07
C PRO A 666 2.21 -1.42 21.43
N ASN A 667 2.09 -0.22 21.99
CA ASN A 667 2.58 0.06 23.35
C ASN A 667 1.77 -0.74 24.38
N HIS A 668 0.44 -0.74 24.22
CA HIS A 668 -0.51 -1.47 25.06
C HIS A 668 -1.72 -1.96 24.27
N VAL A 669 -2.30 -3.06 24.73
CA VAL A 669 -3.65 -3.52 24.37
C VAL A 669 -4.47 -3.54 25.65
N LEU A 670 -5.52 -2.73 25.69
CA LEU A 670 -6.41 -2.54 26.83
C LEU A 670 -7.64 -3.44 26.69
N TYR A 671 -8.05 -4.02 27.80
CA TYR A 671 -9.18 -4.93 27.92
C TYR A 671 -10.08 -4.49 29.08
N GLY A 672 -11.38 -4.72 28.98
CA GLY A 672 -12.33 -4.46 30.07
C GLY A 672 -13.74 -4.09 29.64
N HIS A 673 -13.94 -3.74 28.36
CA HIS A 673 -15.28 -3.54 27.80
C HIS A 673 -16.00 -4.87 27.61
N GLU A 674 -17.27 -4.94 27.99
CA GLU A 674 -18.14 -6.11 27.76
C GLU A 674 -18.86 -6.04 26.39
N ALA A 675 -18.85 -4.87 25.75
CA ALA A 675 -19.52 -4.57 24.49
C ALA A 675 -18.59 -3.79 23.53
N PRO A 676 -18.92 -3.69 22.24
CA PRO A 676 -18.13 -2.94 21.26
C PRO A 676 -17.75 -1.53 21.72
N VAL A 677 -16.48 -1.16 21.56
CA VAL A 677 -16.04 0.22 21.75
C VAL A 677 -16.59 1.04 20.59
N ILE A 678 -17.14 2.23 20.86
CA ILE A 678 -17.80 3.08 19.86
C ILE A 678 -17.30 4.52 19.85
N SER A 679 -16.72 4.99 20.96
CA SER A 679 -16.12 6.32 21.08
C SER A 679 -14.81 6.28 21.87
N LEU A 680 -13.90 7.19 21.56
CA LEU A 680 -12.56 7.29 22.14
C LEU A 680 -12.13 8.75 22.26
N ASP A 681 -11.40 9.07 23.32
CA ASP A 681 -10.57 10.28 23.37
C ASP A 681 -9.30 10.03 24.19
N ALA A 682 -8.24 10.82 23.96
CA ALA A 682 -6.95 10.61 24.61
C ALA A 682 -6.18 11.90 24.87
N ASP A 683 -5.58 12.01 26.05
CA ASP A 683 -4.74 13.14 26.46
C ASP A 683 -3.43 12.64 27.07
N ALA A 684 -2.31 13.16 26.57
CA ALA A 684 -0.97 12.76 26.97
C ALA A 684 -0.39 13.56 28.14
N ASP A 685 -0.93 14.74 28.43
CA ASP A 685 -0.56 15.58 29.56
C ASP A 685 -1.32 15.11 30.82
N LEU A 686 -2.59 14.71 30.67
CA LEU A 686 -3.41 14.04 31.70
C LEU A 686 -3.14 12.53 31.82
N ASP A 687 -2.22 11.97 31.03
CA ASP A 687 -1.91 10.52 30.94
C ASP A 687 -3.16 9.61 30.81
N THR A 688 -4.19 10.05 30.10
CA THR A 688 -5.52 9.41 30.14
C THR A 688 -6.00 8.98 28.75
N VAL A 689 -6.52 7.75 28.68
CA VAL A 689 -7.35 7.25 27.57
C VAL A 689 -8.75 6.99 28.09
N LEU A 690 -9.75 7.56 27.41
CA LEU A 690 -11.16 7.32 27.64
C LEU A 690 -11.71 6.45 26.51
N SER A 691 -12.45 5.39 26.85
CA SER A 691 -13.10 4.52 25.87
C SER A 691 -14.56 4.26 26.23
N GLY A 692 -15.47 4.65 25.34
CA GLY A 692 -16.92 4.51 25.48
C GLY A 692 -17.43 3.27 24.77
N GLY A 693 -18.17 2.44 25.51
CA GLY A 693 -18.77 1.19 25.05
C GLY A 693 -20.23 1.33 24.64
N ALA A 694 -20.69 0.39 23.83
CA ALA A 694 -22.10 0.26 23.44
C ALA A 694 -23.03 -0.13 24.61
N ASP A 695 -22.47 -0.60 25.72
CA ASP A 695 -23.14 -0.92 27.00
C ASP A 695 -23.36 0.31 27.92
N GLY A 696 -22.97 1.51 27.47
CA GLY A 696 -23.04 2.73 28.28
C GLY A 696 -21.92 2.86 29.32
N SER A 697 -20.89 2.01 29.26
CA SER A 697 -19.69 2.15 30.08
C SER A 697 -18.67 3.08 29.42
N CYS A 698 -17.96 3.86 30.22
CA CYS A 698 -16.79 4.64 29.83
C CYS A 698 -15.62 4.21 30.72
N LEU A 699 -14.65 3.50 30.14
CA LEU A 699 -13.46 3.03 30.85
C LEU A 699 -12.34 4.07 30.74
N ILE A 700 -11.66 4.31 31.85
CA ILE A 700 -10.50 5.19 31.97
C ILE A 700 -9.25 4.33 32.17
N HIS A 701 -8.24 4.54 31.33
CA HIS A 701 -6.94 3.88 31.43
C HIS A 701 -5.79 4.90 31.41
N SER A 702 -4.66 4.56 32.04
CA SER A 702 -3.40 5.30 31.86
C SER A 702 -2.86 5.11 30.43
N LEU A 703 -2.54 6.20 29.74
CA LEU A 703 -1.99 6.20 28.39
C LEU A 703 -0.57 5.58 28.36
N ARG A 704 0.28 5.93 29.33
CA ARG A 704 1.69 5.50 29.39
C ARG A 704 1.86 4.10 29.99
N GLU A 705 1.08 3.75 31.02
CA GLU A 705 1.23 2.45 31.71
C GLU A 705 0.24 1.38 31.25
N GLY A 706 -0.84 1.75 30.55
CA GLY A 706 -1.89 0.83 30.10
C GLY A 706 -2.77 0.28 31.23
N ARG A 707 -2.66 0.84 32.44
CA ARG A 707 -3.41 0.40 33.62
C ARG A 707 -4.86 0.89 33.56
N TYR A 708 -5.80 -0.01 33.85
CA TYR A 708 -7.18 0.36 34.14
C TYR A 708 -7.21 1.24 35.41
N VAL A 709 -7.89 2.39 35.33
CA VAL A 709 -8.08 3.34 36.43
C VAL A 709 -9.47 3.16 37.05
N ARG A 710 -10.52 3.31 36.24
CA ARG A 710 -11.93 3.17 36.68
C ARG A 710 -12.90 3.07 35.51
N THR A 711 -14.14 2.70 35.81
CA THR A 711 -15.29 2.80 34.91
C THR A 711 -16.26 3.88 35.41
N ILE A 712 -16.77 4.69 34.51
CA ILE A 712 -17.94 5.56 34.68
C ILE A 712 -19.08 4.94 33.84
N ARG A 713 -20.35 5.08 34.26
CA ARG A 713 -21.51 4.67 33.45
C ARG A 713 -22.38 5.88 33.13
N THR A 714 -23.01 5.87 31.96
CA THR A 714 -23.99 6.90 31.59
C THR A 714 -25.19 6.87 32.54
N VAL A 715 -25.76 8.04 32.82
CA VAL A 715 -26.89 8.19 33.76
C VAL A 715 -28.15 7.48 33.25
N GLY A 716 -28.37 7.45 31.93
CA GLY A 716 -29.48 6.74 31.28
C GLY A 716 -29.22 5.26 31.00
N GLY A 717 -27.96 4.80 31.08
CA GLY A 717 -27.56 3.45 30.69
C GLY A 717 -27.46 3.22 29.18
N GLY A 718 -27.81 4.20 28.33
CA GLY A 718 -27.59 4.13 26.90
C GLY A 718 -26.11 4.30 26.51
N ARG A 719 -25.81 3.86 25.28
CA ARG A 719 -24.49 3.82 24.66
C ARG A 719 -23.76 5.18 24.67
N VAL A 720 -22.43 5.16 24.76
CA VAL A 720 -21.61 6.38 24.71
C VAL A 720 -21.30 6.76 23.24
N ASP A 721 -22.24 7.41 22.57
CA ASP A 721 -22.09 7.81 21.15
C ASP A 721 -20.97 8.84 20.92
N VAL A 722 -20.87 9.84 21.80
CA VAL A 722 -19.84 10.89 21.70
C VAL A 722 -19.18 11.07 23.06
N LEU A 723 -17.84 11.08 23.05
CA LEU A 723 -16.97 11.14 24.22
C LEU A 723 -15.92 12.23 23.99
N ARG A 724 -15.71 13.13 24.96
CA ARG A 724 -14.66 14.16 24.89
C ARG A 724 -13.99 14.42 26.24
N LEU A 725 -12.68 14.65 26.19
CA LEU A 725 -11.88 15.11 27.33
C LEU A 725 -11.53 16.60 27.17
N SER A 726 -11.78 17.38 28.21
CA SER A 726 -11.30 18.75 28.38
C SER A 726 -9.87 18.74 28.96
N GLY A 727 -9.04 19.71 28.62
CA GLY A 727 -7.67 19.85 29.16
C GLY A 727 -7.62 19.96 30.70
N ASP A 728 -8.69 20.48 31.31
CA ASP A 728 -8.87 20.54 32.77
C ASP A 728 -9.30 19.20 33.41
N GLY A 729 -9.44 18.10 32.65
CA GLY A 729 -9.85 16.80 33.18
C GLY A 729 -11.37 16.62 33.36
N HIS A 730 -12.17 17.32 32.55
CA HIS A 730 -13.63 17.13 32.47
C HIS A 730 -13.99 16.18 31.33
N ILE A 731 -14.82 15.18 31.63
CA ILE A 731 -15.29 14.17 30.68
C ILE A 731 -16.72 14.49 30.24
N LEU A 732 -16.90 14.77 28.96
CA LEU A 732 -18.19 14.91 28.30
C LEU A 732 -18.62 13.57 27.70
N MET A 733 -19.83 13.13 28.03
CA MET A 733 -20.47 11.95 27.43
C MET A 733 -21.87 12.30 26.92
N HIS A 734 -22.17 11.88 25.70
CA HIS A 734 -23.51 11.96 25.12
C HIS A 734 -23.99 10.60 24.60
N SER A 735 -25.26 10.30 24.88
CA SER A 735 -26.00 9.15 24.35
C SER A 735 -27.09 9.68 23.42
N MET A 736 -27.04 9.33 22.13
CA MET A 736 -28.07 9.72 21.14
C MET A 736 -29.39 9.00 21.42
N MET A 737 -29.34 7.80 22.01
CA MET A 737 -30.53 7.01 22.34
C MET A 737 -31.32 7.65 23.48
N ASP A 738 -30.62 8.13 24.51
CA ASP A 738 -31.26 8.76 25.68
C ASP A 738 -31.46 10.27 25.48
N GLY A 739 -30.81 10.88 24.47
CA GLY A 739 -30.78 12.33 24.26
C GLY A 739 -30.06 13.08 25.39
N LEU A 740 -29.17 12.43 26.13
CA LEU A 740 -28.58 12.98 27.36
C LEU A 740 -27.15 13.42 27.12
N LEU A 741 -26.82 14.68 27.44
CA LEU A 741 -25.46 15.20 27.53
C LEU A 741 -25.05 15.30 29.01
N SER A 742 -23.85 14.85 29.36
CA SER A 742 -23.38 14.82 30.75
C SER A 742 -21.90 15.17 30.88
N VAL A 743 -21.54 15.83 31.98
CA VAL A 743 -20.17 16.20 32.37
C VAL A 743 -19.81 15.48 33.66
N HIS A 744 -18.67 14.79 33.65
CA HIS A 744 -18.10 14.10 34.81
C HIS A 744 -16.67 14.58 35.06
N THR A 745 -16.18 14.40 36.28
CA THR A 745 -14.74 14.53 36.59
C THR A 745 -13.98 13.27 36.19
N LEU A 746 -12.65 13.35 36.02
CA LEU A 746 -11.77 12.17 35.93
C LEU A 746 -11.92 11.20 37.12
N ASN A 747 -12.30 11.72 38.30
CA ASN A 747 -12.60 10.93 39.48
C ASN A 747 -13.94 10.17 39.39
N GLY A 748 -14.73 10.40 38.34
CA GLY A 748 -16.00 9.73 38.05
C GLY A 748 -17.21 10.29 38.78
N GLU A 749 -17.12 11.51 39.29
CA GLU A 749 -18.28 12.22 39.85
C GLU A 749 -19.05 12.92 38.73
N LEU A 750 -20.37 12.76 38.69
CA LEU A 750 -21.26 13.49 37.79
C LEU A 750 -21.41 14.95 38.29
N LEU A 751 -20.95 15.91 37.49
CA LEU A 751 -21.14 17.33 37.78
C LEU A 751 -22.52 17.81 37.31
N LYS A 752 -22.87 17.48 36.06
CA LYS A 752 -24.10 17.95 35.44
C LYS A 752 -24.57 17.03 34.33
N HIS A 753 -25.88 16.95 34.12
CA HIS A 753 -26.49 16.43 32.90
C HIS A 753 -27.59 17.37 32.41
N VAL A 754 -27.82 17.37 31.10
CA VAL A 754 -28.87 18.12 30.41
C VAL A 754 -29.46 17.25 29.31
N GLN A 755 -30.79 17.20 29.23
CA GLN A 755 -31.49 16.58 28.12
C GLN A 755 -31.35 17.48 26.89
N THR A 756 -30.73 16.99 25.83
CA THR A 756 -30.62 17.66 24.54
C THR A 756 -31.65 17.06 23.58
N GLU A 757 -32.52 17.89 23.01
CA GLU A 757 -33.48 17.46 21.99
C GLU A 757 -32.82 17.14 20.64
N ASP A 758 -31.51 17.39 20.47
CA ASP A 758 -30.73 17.01 19.29
C ASP A 758 -29.92 15.73 19.54
N SER A 759 -29.78 14.92 18.48
CA SER A 759 -28.84 13.81 18.43
C SER A 759 -27.46 14.36 18.02
N LEU A 760 -26.65 14.74 19.01
CA LEU A 760 -25.37 15.42 18.77
C LEU A 760 -24.41 14.51 18.02
N ARG A 761 -23.96 14.94 16.83
CA ARG A 761 -22.99 14.21 16.00
C ARG A 761 -21.55 14.53 16.37
N PHE A 762 -21.31 15.73 16.90
CA PHE A 762 -20.02 16.13 17.43
C PHE A 762 -20.18 16.92 18.72
N ILE A 763 -19.14 16.83 19.55
CA ILE A 763 -18.92 17.68 20.71
C ILE A 763 -17.46 18.12 20.63
N MET A 764 -17.21 19.38 20.94
CA MET A 764 -15.90 19.99 21.01
C MET A 764 -15.79 20.85 22.26
N VAL A 765 -14.65 20.81 22.94
CA VAL A 765 -14.32 21.72 24.04
C VAL A 765 -13.42 22.82 23.50
N THR A 766 -13.61 24.03 23.98
CA THR A 766 -12.72 25.16 23.70
C THR A 766 -11.37 24.98 24.43
N PRO A 767 -10.24 25.47 23.88
CA PRO A 767 -8.90 25.26 24.49
C PRO A 767 -8.71 25.90 25.86
N ASP A 768 -9.59 26.81 26.28
CA ASP A 768 -9.62 27.42 27.61
C ASP A 768 -10.50 26.64 28.60
N SER A 769 -11.02 25.47 28.19
CA SER A 769 -11.88 24.60 28.99
C SER A 769 -13.18 25.23 29.51
N LYS A 770 -13.58 26.42 29.01
CA LYS A 770 -14.80 27.12 29.50
C LYS A 770 -16.08 26.71 28.77
N TYR A 771 -16.00 26.47 27.47
CA TYR A 771 -17.17 26.29 26.60
C TYR A 771 -17.16 24.97 25.83
N VAL A 772 -18.36 24.48 25.54
CA VAL A 772 -18.66 23.28 24.77
C VAL A 772 -19.45 23.67 23.54
N ILE A 773 -18.96 23.30 22.36
CA ILE A 773 -19.63 23.51 21.09
C ILE A 773 -20.15 22.15 20.63
N CYS A 774 -21.46 22.05 20.37
CA CYS A 774 -22.06 20.82 19.87
C CYS A 774 -23.13 21.09 18.82
N GLY A 775 -23.40 20.06 18.01
CA GLY A 775 -24.43 20.10 16.99
C GLY A 775 -24.64 18.72 16.34
N GLY A 776 -25.74 18.58 15.62
CA GLY A 776 -26.14 17.31 15.04
C GLY A 776 -27.30 17.44 14.04
N SER A 777 -28.32 16.62 14.25
CA SER A 777 -29.43 16.44 13.31
C SER A 777 -30.45 17.59 13.33
N LYS A 778 -30.50 18.42 14.40
CA LYS A 778 -31.28 19.67 14.44
C LYS A 778 -30.72 20.80 13.57
N ARG A 779 -29.57 20.61 12.91
CA ARG A 779 -28.95 21.59 11.97
C ARG A 779 -28.54 22.91 12.63
N CYS A 780 -28.45 22.94 13.95
CA CYS A 780 -27.97 24.08 14.71
C CYS A 780 -26.63 23.76 15.38
N ILE A 781 -25.88 24.83 15.69
CA ILE A 781 -24.68 24.75 16.51
C ILE A 781 -25.00 25.45 17.82
N SER A 782 -25.07 24.70 18.91
CA SER A 782 -25.23 25.27 20.25
C SER A 782 -23.87 25.45 20.93
N VAL A 783 -23.63 26.64 21.45
CA VAL A 783 -22.49 26.97 22.30
C VAL A 783 -22.99 26.97 23.74
N ARG A 784 -22.42 26.09 24.55
CA ARG A 784 -22.79 25.85 25.94
C ARG A 784 -21.62 26.14 26.85
N ARG A 785 -21.89 26.47 28.11
CA ARG A 785 -20.87 26.59 29.16
C ARG A 785 -20.56 25.20 29.74
N LEU A 786 -19.29 24.89 30.01
CA LEU A 786 -18.87 23.52 30.40
C LEU A 786 -19.38 23.13 31.80
N CYS A 787 -19.36 24.05 32.77
CA CYS A 787 -19.63 23.73 34.18
C CYS A 787 -21.10 23.39 34.48
N ASP A 788 -22.05 23.93 33.72
CA ASP A 788 -23.49 23.80 33.93
C ASP A 788 -24.28 23.32 32.70
N LEU A 789 -23.60 23.14 31.55
CA LEU A 789 -24.18 22.82 30.24
C LEU A 789 -25.26 23.80 29.74
N TYR A 790 -25.30 25.01 30.31
CA TYR A 790 -26.24 26.05 29.93
C TYR A 790 -25.95 26.55 28.51
N GLU A 791 -27.00 26.72 27.71
CA GLU A 791 -26.90 27.13 26.31
C GLU A 791 -26.84 28.66 26.22
N LEU A 792 -25.69 29.17 25.79
CA LEU A 792 -25.41 30.61 25.67
C LEU A 792 -25.84 31.16 24.32
N HIS A 793 -25.68 30.37 23.26
CA HIS A 793 -26.01 30.78 21.90
C HIS A 793 -26.32 29.58 21.00
N CYS A 794 -27.22 29.78 20.04
CA CYS A 794 -27.59 28.81 19.02
C CYS A 794 -27.48 29.47 17.64
N PHE A 795 -26.68 28.89 16.75
CA PHE A 795 -26.60 29.31 15.34
C PHE A 795 -27.57 28.47 14.51
N GLU A 796 -28.65 29.09 14.00
CA GLU A 796 -29.79 28.39 13.37
C GLU A 796 -29.76 28.33 11.82
N GLU A 797 -28.63 28.64 11.17
CA GLU A 797 -28.58 28.87 9.71
C GLU A 797 -28.07 27.70 8.83
N CYS A 798 -27.94 26.47 9.35
CA CYS A 798 -27.52 25.34 8.48
C CYS A 798 -28.70 24.75 7.71
N ALA A 799 -28.60 24.74 6.37
CA ALA A 799 -29.60 24.09 5.51
C ALA A 799 -29.74 22.57 5.75
N SER A 800 -28.69 21.92 6.27
CA SER A 800 -28.54 20.46 6.38
C SER A 800 -28.01 20.02 7.75
N GLU A 801 -28.21 18.75 8.09
CA GLU A 801 -27.64 18.11 9.29
C GLU A 801 -26.13 18.29 9.37
N ILE A 802 -25.62 18.54 10.58
CA ILE A 802 -24.19 18.69 10.83
C ILE A 802 -23.62 17.33 11.21
N ARG A 803 -22.51 16.96 10.57
CA ARG A 803 -21.87 15.66 10.75
C ARG A 803 -20.53 15.76 11.46
N SER A 804 -19.80 16.86 11.29
CA SER A 804 -18.54 17.12 11.98
C SER A 804 -18.27 18.63 12.07
N ALA A 805 -17.42 19.03 13.01
CA ALA A 805 -16.91 20.39 13.12
C ALA A 805 -15.49 20.40 13.69
N CYS A 806 -14.75 21.48 13.44
CA CYS A 806 -13.43 21.75 14.00
C CYS A 806 -13.26 23.23 14.32
N LEU A 807 -12.78 23.52 15.53
CA LEU A 807 -12.34 24.84 15.94
C LEU A 807 -10.99 25.15 15.28
N LEU A 808 -10.86 26.34 14.72
CA LEU A 808 -9.63 26.82 14.09
C LEU A 808 -8.56 27.14 15.15
N PRO A 809 -7.26 27.11 14.80
CA PRO A 809 -6.17 27.41 15.74
C PRO A 809 -6.18 28.83 16.34
N ASP A 810 -7.05 29.72 15.86
CA ASP A 810 -7.31 31.04 16.45
C ASP A 810 -8.23 30.99 17.67
N GLY A 811 -8.87 29.85 17.94
CA GLY A 811 -9.85 29.66 19.02
C GLY A 811 -11.17 30.42 18.83
N ARG A 812 -11.36 31.09 17.68
CA ARG A 812 -12.45 32.05 17.43
C ARG A 812 -13.29 31.73 16.22
N ASN A 813 -12.84 30.85 15.34
CA ASN A 813 -13.61 30.44 14.17
C ASN A 813 -13.87 28.94 14.20
N ILE A 814 -15.05 28.50 13.76
CA ILE A 814 -15.45 27.09 13.66
C ILE A 814 -15.68 26.77 12.17
N MET A 815 -15.10 25.67 11.70
CA MET A 815 -15.38 25.09 10.40
C MET A 815 -16.30 23.88 10.58
N VAL A 816 -17.36 23.77 9.77
CA VAL A 816 -18.46 22.82 9.98
C VAL A 816 -18.79 22.08 8.69
N GLY A 817 -18.90 20.75 8.76
CA GLY A 817 -19.23 19.88 7.63
C GLY A 817 -20.66 19.37 7.70
N THR A 818 -21.44 19.64 6.66
CA THR A 818 -22.84 19.23 6.56
C THR A 818 -23.05 17.95 5.73
N GLN A 819 -24.19 17.31 5.94
CA GLN A 819 -24.65 16.15 5.16
C GLN A 819 -24.93 16.45 3.66
N ASP A 820 -25.16 17.71 3.28
CA ASP A 820 -25.34 18.08 1.86
C ASP A 820 -24.01 18.34 1.12
N GLY A 821 -22.87 18.09 1.77
CA GLY A 821 -21.54 18.27 1.18
C GLY A 821 -21.00 19.71 1.24
N THR A 822 -21.69 20.62 1.94
CA THR A 822 -21.23 21.99 2.16
C THR A 822 -20.33 22.13 3.38
N VAL A 823 -19.36 23.05 3.32
CA VAL A 823 -18.54 23.48 4.45
C VAL A 823 -18.94 24.89 4.84
N LEU A 824 -19.31 25.09 6.11
CA LEU A 824 -19.70 26.38 6.67
C LEU A 824 -18.61 26.90 7.61
N PHE A 825 -18.50 28.23 7.71
CA PHE A 825 -17.58 28.91 8.61
C PHE A 825 -18.36 29.85 9.53
N TYR A 826 -18.18 29.68 10.84
CA TYR A 826 -18.80 30.48 11.87
C TYR A 826 -17.73 31.22 12.66
N ALA A 827 -17.86 32.54 12.77
CA ALA A 827 -17.06 33.33 13.69
C ALA A 827 -17.76 33.34 15.07
N LEU A 828 -17.06 32.86 16.09
CA LEU A 828 -17.38 33.12 17.50
C LEU A 828 -16.99 34.57 17.77
N ASP A 829 -17.91 35.48 17.43
CA ASP A 829 -17.71 36.91 17.60
C ASP A 829 -17.42 37.20 19.08
N ASN A 830 -16.38 37.99 19.37
CA ASN A 830 -15.90 38.24 20.75
C ASN A 830 -17.04 38.68 21.68
N LYS A 831 -18.04 39.40 21.15
CA LYS A 831 -19.23 39.84 21.88
C LYS A 831 -20.12 38.71 22.41
N ILE A 832 -20.16 37.55 21.78
CA ILE A 832 -20.96 36.40 22.25
C ILE A 832 -20.28 35.78 23.48
N LEU A 833 -18.94 35.76 23.50
CA LEU A 833 -18.14 35.30 24.63
C LEU A 833 -18.08 36.35 25.76
N GLU A 834 -17.92 37.63 25.41
CA GLU A 834 -17.94 38.77 26.33
C GLU A 834 -19.33 38.97 26.97
N GLN A 835 -20.45 38.73 26.27
CA GLN A 835 -21.78 38.69 26.88
C GLN A 835 -21.92 37.55 27.90
N ALA A 836 -21.26 36.41 27.66
CA ALA A 836 -21.22 35.31 28.64
C ALA A 836 -20.34 35.63 29.87
N GLU A 837 -19.30 36.46 29.72
CA GLU A 837 -18.48 36.97 30.84
C GLU A 837 -19.15 38.17 31.56
N GLU A 838 -19.91 39.03 30.88
CA GLU A 838 -20.75 40.06 31.51
C GLU A 838 -21.88 39.44 32.34
N PHE A 839 -22.46 38.31 31.90
CA PHE A 839 -23.40 37.54 32.73
C PHE A 839 -22.74 36.86 33.94
N ASP A 840 -21.48 36.43 33.86
CA ASP A 840 -20.74 35.93 35.03
C ASP A 840 -20.41 37.06 36.03
N MET A 841 -19.94 38.20 35.54
CA MET A 841 -19.75 39.39 36.38
C MET A 841 -21.08 39.90 36.95
N GLY A 842 -22.18 39.80 36.20
CA GLY A 842 -23.52 40.16 36.68
C GLY A 842 -24.05 39.20 37.76
N SER A 843 -23.84 37.89 37.60
CA SER A 843 -24.30 36.88 38.56
C SER A 843 -23.41 36.77 39.80
N LEU A 844 -22.11 37.05 39.72
CA LEU A 844 -21.27 37.26 40.91
C LEU A 844 -21.57 38.58 41.63
N ASN A 845 -21.91 39.67 40.93
CA ASN A 845 -22.30 40.95 41.56
C ASN A 845 -23.74 40.97 42.10
N LEU A 846 -24.56 39.94 41.84
CA LEU A 846 -25.91 39.77 42.41
C LEU A 846 -25.93 38.98 43.74
N LEU A 847 -24.76 38.57 44.24
CA LEU A 847 -24.62 37.82 45.49
C LEU A 847 -24.11 38.63 46.68
N ASP A 848 -23.96 39.96 46.55
CA ASP A 848 -23.75 40.85 47.69
C ASP A 848 -24.63 42.11 47.65
N SER A 849 -25.22 42.40 48.81
CA SER A 849 -26.18 43.49 49.11
C SER A 849 -27.61 43.40 48.51
N HIS A 850 -28.56 43.12 49.42
CA HIS A 850 -30.02 43.26 49.31
C HIS A 850 -30.80 42.19 48.50
N GLY A 851 -31.12 41.10 49.19
CA GLY A 851 -32.09 40.13 48.69
C GLY A 851 -33.52 40.67 48.60
N LEU A 852 -34.19 40.33 47.49
CA LEU A 852 -35.64 40.31 47.33
C LEU A 852 -35.96 39.29 46.22
N SER A 853 -36.98 38.46 46.43
CA SER A 853 -37.48 37.54 45.41
C SER A 853 -38.13 38.30 44.26
N ILE A 854 -37.93 37.86 43.03
CA ILE A 854 -38.93 38.01 41.95
C ILE A 854 -38.89 36.76 41.07
N THR A 855 -40.06 36.11 41.00
CA THR A 855 -40.47 35.09 40.04
C THR A 855 -40.59 35.70 38.63
N SER A 856 -40.88 34.87 37.61
CA SER A 856 -41.19 35.29 36.23
C SER A 856 -39.94 35.69 35.40
N ILE A 857 -39.86 35.48 34.08
CA ILE A 857 -40.85 35.01 33.10
C ILE A 857 -40.16 34.15 32.03
N VAL A 858 -40.94 33.21 31.52
CA VAL A 858 -40.75 32.44 30.29
C VAL A 858 -41.01 33.35 29.08
N GLU A 859 -39.99 33.58 28.25
CA GLU A 859 -40.08 33.67 26.77
C GLU A 859 -38.67 33.62 26.15
#